data_AF-A0A674JHS3-F1
#
_entry.id   AF-A0A674JHS3-F1
#
_cell.length_a   1.000
_cell.length_b   1.000
_cell.length_c   1.000
_cell.angle_alpha   90.00
_cell.angle_beta   90.00
_cell.angle_gamma   90.00
#
_symmetry.space_group_name_H-M   'P 1'
#
loop_
_entity.id
_entity.type
_entity.pdbx_description
1 polymer ?
#
loop_
_entity_poly.entity_id
_entity_poly.type
_entity_poly.pdbx_seq_one_letter_code
_entity_poly.pdbx_strand_id
1 'polypeptide(L)'
;QCCVGTELVDWMMQQSPCVHSRTQAVGMWQVLLEEGVLNHVDQEHHFQDKYLFYRFLDDEHEDAPMPTEEEKKECDEELQDTMLLLSQIGPDAHMRMILRKPPGQRTVDDLEIIYEELLHIKALSHLSTTVKRELAGVLIFESHPKAGTVLFNQGEEGTSWYIILKGSVNVVIYGKGVVCTLHEGDDFGKLALVNDAPRAASIVLREDNCHFLRVDKEDFNRILRDVEANTVRLKEHDQDVLVLEKILAGNRASNQGNAQPQHKYTVMSGTPEKILEHFLETMRLESTLNEATDSVLNDFVMMHCVFMPNSQLCPALMAHYHAQPSQGSEQEKMDYALNNKRRVIRLVLQWAALYGDLLQEDEAAMAFLEEFYVSVSDDARIITALKEQLSELDKTVKQISEETKAPQKKHKVLLQQFNTTDDRAQKRQPIRGSDEILFKVYCIDHTYTTIRVPVVASVKEVISAVADKLGSGEGLIIVKMSSGGEKVVLKPNDVSAFTTLSVNGRLFACPRDQFDSLTPLPEQEGPSTGTVGTFELMSSKDLAYQMTIYDWELFNCVHELELIYHTFGRHNFKKTTANLDLFLRRFNEIQFWVVTEICLCSQLSKRVQLLKKFIKIAAHCKEYKNLNSFFAIIMGLSNVAVSRLSLTWEKLPSKFKKIYAEFESLMDPSRNHRAYRLTVAKLDPPIIPFMPLLIKDMTFTHEGNKTFIDNLVNFEKMRMIANTVRTVKFCRSQSFNPDAALTNKNHQDVRSYVRQLNVIDNQRTLSQMSHRLEPRRA
;
A
#
# COMPACT_ATOMS: atom_id res chain seq x y z
N GLN A 1 -14.71 8.08 -45.02
CA GLN A 1 -15.53 7.87 -43.80
C GLN A 1 -14.76 8.49 -42.61
N CYS A 2 -15.39 9.00 -41.56
CA CYS A 2 -14.67 9.63 -40.42
C CYS A 2 -15.48 9.56 -39.12
N CYS A 3 -14.78 9.68 -37.99
CA CYS A 3 -15.31 9.72 -36.63
C CYS A 3 -15.06 11.08 -35.98
N VAL A 4 -15.84 11.43 -34.96
CA VAL A 4 -15.63 12.64 -34.16
C VAL A 4 -14.84 12.31 -32.88
N GLY A 5 -13.86 13.13 -32.50
CA GLY A 5 -13.02 12.92 -31.31
C GLY A 5 -13.83 12.67 -30.02
N THR A 6 -14.86 13.47 -29.76
CA THR A 6 -15.74 13.28 -28.59
C THR A 6 -16.50 11.96 -28.61
N GLU A 7 -16.93 11.49 -29.79
CA GLU A 7 -17.67 10.23 -29.93
C GLU A 7 -16.77 9.01 -29.74
N LEU A 8 -15.51 9.08 -30.21
CA LEU A 8 -14.51 8.04 -29.97
C LEU A 8 -14.19 7.90 -28.47
N VAL A 9 -14.09 9.02 -27.76
CA VAL A 9 -13.93 9.02 -26.29
C VAL A 9 -15.14 8.39 -25.61
N ASP A 10 -16.36 8.78 -25.99
CA ASP A 10 -17.59 8.22 -25.43
C ASP A 10 -17.69 6.71 -25.66
N TRP A 11 -17.36 6.25 -26.86
CA TRP A 11 -17.35 4.83 -27.21
C TRP A 11 -16.37 4.05 -26.32
N MET A 12 -15.12 4.52 -26.21
CA MET A 12 -14.08 3.83 -25.44
C MET A 12 -14.44 3.72 -23.95
N MET A 13 -15.05 4.78 -23.37
CA MET A 13 -15.54 4.77 -22.00
C MET A 13 -16.71 3.79 -21.77
N GLN A 14 -17.51 3.51 -22.80
CA GLN A 14 -18.62 2.55 -22.71
C GLN A 14 -18.15 1.10 -22.88
N GLN A 15 -17.10 0.84 -23.65
CA GLN A 15 -16.68 -0.52 -23.97
C GLN A 15 -15.90 -1.22 -22.85
N SER A 16 -15.10 -0.50 -22.07
CA SER A 16 -14.23 -1.13 -21.08
C SER A 16 -14.19 -0.40 -19.73
N PRO A 17 -14.37 -1.14 -18.60
CA PRO A 17 -14.29 -0.55 -17.27
C PRO A 17 -12.87 -0.16 -16.85
N CYS A 18 -11.83 -0.49 -17.63
CA CYS A 18 -10.45 -0.07 -17.35
C CYS A 18 -10.19 1.43 -17.68
N VAL A 19 -11.15 2.10 -18.33
CA VAL A 19 -11.09 3.51 -18.69
C VAL A 19 -11.88 4.34 -17.68
N HIS A 20 -11.17 5.16 -16.91
CA HIS A 20 -11.71 5.83 -15.74
C HIS A 20 -12.06 7.30 -16.00
N SER A 21 -11.52 7.92 -17.04
CA SER A 21 -11.75 9.33 -17.35
C SER A 21 -11.61 9.60 -18.85
N ARG A 22 -12.20 10.72 -19.30
CA ARG A 22 -12.03 11.22 -20.68
C ARG A 22 -10.57 11.52 -20.98
N THR A 23 -9.83 12.07 -20.01
CA THR A 23 -8.39 12.32 -20.09
C THR A 23 -7.58 11.03 -20.33
N GLN A 24 -7.95 9.93 -19.68
CA GLN A 24 -7.31 8.64 -19.95
C GLN A 24 -7.61 8.17 -21.39
N ALA A 25 -8.86 8.29 -21.84
CA ALA A 25 -9.24 7.93 -23.20
C ALA A 25 -8.51 8.76 -24.27
N VAL A 26 -8.29 10.07 -24.03
CA VAL A 26 -7.46 10.93 -24.90
C VAL A 26 -6.05 10.36 -25.05
N GLY A 27 -5.41 9.97 -23.95
CA GLY A 27 -4.08 9.35 -23.99
C GLY A 27 -4.07 8.02 -24.76
N MET A 28 -5.10 7.19 -24.59
CA MET A 28 -5.25 5.92 -25.31
C MET A 28 -5.45 6.13 -26.81
N TRP A 29 -6.26 7.10 -27.23
CA TRP A 29 -6.44 7.43 -28.65
C TRP A 29 -5.22 8.12 -29.26
N GLN A 30 -4.48 8.91 -28.46
CA GLN A 30 -3.23 9.53 -28.91
C GLN A 30 -2.20 8.49 -29.37
N VAL A 31 -2.19 7.29 -28.77
CA VAL A 31 -1.33 6.18 -29.20
C VAL A 31 -1.59 5.81 -30.66
N LEU A 32 -2.87 5.61 -31.02
CA LEU A 32 -3.23 5.22 -32.38
C LEU A 32 -2.91 6.33 -33.39
N LEU A 33 -2.97 7.58 -32.94
CA LEU A 33 -2.62 8.74 -33.76
C LEU A 33 -1.12 8.84 -34.00
N GLU A 34 -0.29 8.65 -32.98
CA GLU A 34 1.17 8.66 -33.12
C GLU A 34 1.69 7.51 -34.00
N GLU A 35 1.03 6.35 -33.95
CA GLU A 35 1.36 5.18 -34.76
C GLU A 35 0.74 5.21 -36.18
N GLY A 36 -0.03 6.25 -36.51
CA GLY A 36 -0.63 6.44 -37.84
C GLY A 36 -1.80 5.50 -38.19
N VAL A 37 -2.34 4.79 -37.19
CA VAL A 37 -3.52 3.92 -37.33
C VAL A 37 -4.81 4.75 -37.36
N LEU A 38 -4.81 5.91 -36.70
CA LEU A 38 -5.90 6.88 -36.70
C LEU A 38 -5.34 8.27 -37.06
N ASN A 39 -5.84 8.90 -38.12
CA ASN A 39 -5.31 10.18 -38.58
C ASN A 39 -6.31 11.32 -38.40
N HIS A 40 -5.86 12.48 -37.92
CA HIS A 40 -6.68 13.70 -38.00
C HIS A 40 -6.80 14.13 -39.46
N VAL A 41 -7.99 14.54 -39.91
CA VAL A 41 -8.22 14.88 -41.32
C VAL A 41 -7.33 16.03 -41.83
N ASP A 42 -6.97 16.96 -40.94
CA ASP A 42 -6.05 18.07 -41.22
C ASP A 42 -4.58 17.78 -40.82
N GLN A 43 -4.22 16.51 -40.57
CA GLN A 43 -2.85 16.08 -40.23
C GLN A 43 -2.30 16.69 -38.92
N GLU A 44 -3.18 16.99 -37.95
CA GLU A 44 -2.75 17.36 -36.60
C GLU A 44 -2.14 16.16 -35.87
N HIS A 45 -1.02 16.38 -35.18
CA HIS A 45 -0.28 15.33 -34.46
C HIS A 45 -0.80 15.02 -33.05
N HIS A 46 -1.93 15.60 -32.65
CA HIS A 46 -2.45 15.46 -31.28
C HIS A 46 -3.96 15.23 -31.28
N PHE A 47 -4.37 14.18 -30.58
CA PHE A 47 -5.76 13.82 -30.40
C PHE A 47 -6.40 14.75 -29.37
N GLN A 48 -7.60 15.21 -29.67
CA GLN A 48 -8.38 16.08 -28.80
C GLN A 48 -9.80 15.55 -28.62
N ASP A 49 -10.27 15.59 -27.37
CA ASP A 49 -11.68 15.39 -27.00
C ASP A 49 -12.51 16.64 -27.37
N LYS A 50 -12.66 16.85 -28.69
CA LYS A 50 -13.40 17.96 -29.29
C LYS A 50 -14.16 17.48 -30.53
N TYR A 51 -14.97 18.38 -31.06
CA TYR A 51 -15.65 18.19 -32.34
C TYR A 51 -14.66 18.34 -33.52
N LEU A 52 -13.72 17.39 -33.61
CA LEU A 52 -12.70 17.28 -34.65
C LEU A 52 -12.82 15.90 -35.31
N PHE A 53 -12.47 15.84 -36.60
CA PHE A 53 -12.67 14.63 -37.40
C PHE A 53 -11.37 13.81 -37.51
N TYR A 54 -11.51 12.51 -37.29
CA TYR A 54 -10.43 11.53 -37.40
C TYR A 54 -10.86 10.38 -38.32
N ARG A 55 -9.90 9.72 -38.95
CA ARG A 55 -10.14 8.63 -39.90
C ARG A 55 -9.20 7.46 -39.61
N PHE A 56 -9.75 6.25 -39.54
CA PHE A 56 -8.94 5.04 -39.43
C PHE A 56 -8.20 4.78 -40.74
N LEU A 57 -7.02 4.17 -40.65
CA LEU A 57 -6.18 3.88 -41.82
C LEU A 57 -6.93 3.06 -42.89
N ASP A 58 -7.73 2.09 -42.48
CA ASP A 58 -8.52 1.25 -43.39
C ASP A 58 -9.58 2.06 -44.17
N ASP A 59 -10.09 3.14 -43.58
CA ASP A 59 -11.11 4.02 -44.15
C ASP A 59 -10.53 5.09 -45.12
N GLU A 60 -9.21 5.14 -45.31
CA GLU A 60 -8.57 5.99 -46.33
C GLU A 60 -8.85 5.51 -47.75
N HIS A 61 -9.15 4.22 -47.93
CA HIS A 61 -9.55 3.67 -49.22
C HIS A 61 -11.05 3.85 -49.46
N GLU A 62 -11.44 4.33 -50.66
CA GLU A 62 -12.87 4.58 -51.00
C GLU A 62 -13.74 3.31 -50.92
N ASP A 63 -13.16 2.13 -51.19
CA ASP A 63 -13.84 0.83 -51.20
C ASP A 63 -13.48 -0.04 -49.97
N ALA A 64 -13.35 0.55 -48.78
CA ALA A 64 -13.04 -0.20 -47.56
C ALA A 64 -14.07 -1.34 -47.31
N PRO A 65 -13.64 -2.61 -47.24
CA PRO A 65 -14.55 -3.73 -47.07
C PRO A 65 -15.16 -3.76 -45.67
N MET A 66 -16.41 -4.19 -45.57
CA MET A 66 -17.06 -4.41 -44.28
C MET A 66 -16.45 -5.63 -43.57
N PRO A 67 -16.31 -5.62 -42.24
CA PRO A 67 -15.76 -6.76 -41.49
C PRO A 67 -16.58 -8.03 -41.70
N THR A 68 -15.87 -9.14 -41.93
CA THR A 68 -16.41 -10.50 -41.99
C THR A 68 -16.88 -10.97 -40.61
N GLU A 69 -17.70 -12.03 -40.56
CA GLU A 69 -18.15 -12.61 -39.29
C GLU A 69 -17.00 -13.26 -38.49
N GLU A 70 -15.93 -13.70 -39.18
CA GLU A 70 -14.73 -14.22 -38.52
C GLU A 70 -13.95 -13.09 -37.85
N GLU A 71 -13.71 -11.97 -38.54
CA GLU A 71 -13.04 -10.79 -37.99
C GLU A 71 -13.83 -10.16 -36.83
N LYS A 72 -15.17 -10.12 -36.91
CA LYS A 72 -16.01 -9.66 -35.79
C LYS A 72 -15.83 -10.53 -34.55
N LYS A 73 -15.75 -11.84 -34.73
CA LYS A 73 -15.57 -12.78 -33.63
C LYS A 73 -14.17 -12.66 -33.02
N GLU A 74 -13.15 -12.51 -33.85
CA GLU A 74 -11.77 -12.26 -33.41
C GLU A 74 -11.67 -10.93 -32.66
N CYS A 75 -12.26 -9.85 -33.18
CA CYS A 75 -12.36 -8.55 -32.52
C CYS A 75 -13.04 -8.65 -31.15
N ASP A 76 -14.17 -9.36 -31.04
CA ASP A 76 -14.85 -9.56 -29.76
C ASP A 76 -13.99 -10.33 -28.73
N GLU A 77 -13.08 -11.19 -29.19
CA GLU A 77 -12.15 -11.95 -28.34
C GLU A 77 -10.94 -11.09 -27.91
N GLU A 78 -10.42 -10.23 -28.79
CA GLU A 78 -9.20 -9.44 -28.57
C GLU A 78 -9.44 -8.02 -27.99
N LEU A 79 -10.67 -7.50 -28.06
CA LEU A 79 -10.98 -6.12 -27.68
C LEU A 79 -10.55 -5.78 -26.25
N GLN A 80 -10.77 -6.69 -25.30
CA GLN A 80 -10.43 -6.41 -23.89
C GLN A 80 -8.93 -6.36 -23.64
N ASP A 81 -8.15 -7.22 -24.32
CA ASP A 81 -6.68 -7.22 -24.24
C ASP A 81 -6.10 -6.00 -24.95
N THR A 82 -6.70 -5.59 -26.07
CA THR A 82 -6.35 -4.35 -26.79
C THR A 82 -6.61 -3.11 -25.92
N MET A 83 -7.75 -3.05 -25.24
CA MET A 83 -8.06 -1.96 -24.30
C MET A 83 -7.08 -1.91 -23.13
N LEU A 84 -6.67 -3.07 -22.60
CA LEU A 84 -5.64 -3.16 -21.58
C LEU A 84 -4.29 -2.65 -22.10
N LEU A 85 -3.84 -3.10 -23.27
CA LEU A 85 -2.61 -2.64 -23.91
C LEU A 85 -2.60 -1.12 -24.07
N LEU A 86 -3.65 -0.55 -24.68
CA LEU A 86 -3.78 0.90 -24.87
C LEU A 86 -3.76 1.65 -23.53
N SER A 87 -4.37 1.09 -22.48
CA SER A 87 -4.36 1.72 -21.16
C SER A 87 -2.96 1.76 -20.51
N GLN A 88 -2.05 0.86 -20.90
CA GLN A 88 -0.68 0.80 -20.39
C GLN A 88 0.25 1.80 -21.08
N ILE A 89 0.11 1.95 -22.41
CA ILE A 89 0.96 2.84 -23.23
C ILE A 89 0.38 4.25 -23.39
N GLY A 90 -0.93 4.42 -23.17
CA GLY A 90 -1.65 5.69 -23.32
C GLY A 90 -1.11 6.87 -22.50
N PRO A 91 -0.75 6.72 -21.21
CA PRO A 91 -0.34 7.89 -20.44
C PRO A 91 1.05 8.44 -20.85
N ASP A 92 1.95 7.60 -21.36
CA ASP A 92 3.24 8.04 -21.90
C ASP A 92 3.07 8.79 -23.22
N ALA A 93 2.19 8.31 -24.11
CA ALA A 93 1.77 9.05 -25.30
C ALA A 93 1.12 10.39 -24.93
N HIS A 94 0.28 10.42 -23.90
CA HIS A 94 -0.33 11.65 -23.39
C HIS A 94 0.73 12.64 -22.88
N MET A 95 1.71 12.18 -22.09
CA MET A 95 2.81 13.03 -21.62
C MET A 95 3.61 13.59 -22.80
N ARG A 96 3.97 12.78 -23.81
CA ARG A 96 4.68 13.29 -25.00
C ARG A 96 3.89 14.37 -25.74
N MET A 97 2.59 14.15 -25.93
CA MET A 97 1.69 15.12 -26.55
C MET A 97 1.71 16.46 -25.79
N ILE A 98 1.62 16.41 -24.46
CA ILE A 98 1.63 17.62 -23.61
C ILE A 98 3.00 18.28 -23.60
N LEU A 99 4.10 17.53 -23.52
CA LEU A 99 5.46 18.07 -23.45
C LEU A 99 5.90 18.80 -24.73
N ARG A 100 5.21 18.61 -25.85
CA ARG A 100 5.39 19.44 -27.06
C ARG A 100 4.93 20.88 -26.86
N LYS A 101 4.09 21.17 -25.85
CA LYS A 101 3.73 22.54 -25.46
C LYS A 101 4.94 23.23 -24.79
N PRO A 102 5.19 24.52 -25.10
CA PRO A 102 6.19 25.30 -24.37
C PRO A 102 5.90 25.33 -22.85
N PRO A 103 6.93 25.32 -21.98
CA PRO A 103 6.80 25.39 -20.52
C PRO A 103 5.73 26.37 -20.00
N GLY A 104 5.75 27.62 -20.47
CA GLY A 104 4.82 28.67 -20.02
C GLY A 104 3.38 28.55 -20.51
N GLN A 105 3.06 27.56 -21.36
CA GLN A 105 1.71 27.35 -21.91
C GLN A 105 1.01 26.10 -21.34
N ARG A 106 1.66 25.39 -20.41
CA ARG A 106 1.09 24.20 -19.77
C ARG A 106 0.03 24.60 -18.74
N THR A 107 -1.13 23.95 -18.80
CA THR A 107 -2.20 24.11 -17.81
C THR A 107 -1.85 23.37 -16.51
N VAL A 108 -2.63 23.59 -15.45
CA VAL A 108 -2.45 22.84 -14.19
C VAL A 108 -2.65 21.34 -14.41
N ASP A 109 -3.64 20.95 -15.22
CA ASP A 109 -3.91 19.56 -15.57
C ASP A 109 -2.76 18.94 -16.40
N ASP A 110 -2.17 19.71 -17.32
CA ASP A 110 -1.00 19.29 -18.10
C ASP A 110 0.16 18.93 -17.16
N LEU A 111 0.43 19.78 -16.16
CA LEU A 111 1.51 19.58 -15.19
C LEU A 111 1.27 18.35 -14.30
N GLU A 112 0.02 18.09 -13.92
CA GLU A 112 -0.34 16.91 -13.13
C GLU A 112 -0.11 15.61 -13.92
N ILE A 113 -0.53 15.57 -15.19
CA ILE A 113 -0.31 14.41 -16.08
C ILE A 113 1.17 14.14 -16.27
N ILE A 114 1.98 15.18 -16.56
CA ILE A 114 3.43 15.02 -16.69
C ILE A 114 4.01 14.48 -15.37
N TYR A 115 3.67 15.11 -14.24
CA TYR A 115 4.17 14.70 -12.93
C TYR A 115 3.86 13.24 -12.59
N GLU A 116 2.65 12.74 -12.89
CA GLU A 116 2.29 11.33 -12.70
C GLU A 116 3.24 10.39 -13.46
N GLU A 117 3.60 10.72 -14.70
CA GLU A 117 4.54 9.93 -15.50
C GLU A 117 5.98 10.00 -14.98
N LEU A 118 6.42 11.16 -14.47
CA LEU A 118 7.77 11.32 -13.92
C LEU A 118 8.02 10.39 -12.72
N LEU A 119 6.96 9.96 -12.00
CA LEU A 119 7.07 8.98 -10.91
C LEU A 119 7.51 7.59 -11.39
N HIS A 120 7.35 7.30 -12.69
CA HIS A 120 7.68 6.02 -13.30
C HIS A 120 9.03 6.02 -14.04
N ILE A 121 9.66 7.19 -14.20
CA ILE A 121 10.98 7.32 -14.85
C ILE A 121 12.09 7.04 -13.85
N LYS A 122 12.84 5.95 -14.07
CA LYS A 122 13.91 5.48 -13.16
C LYS A 122 15.00 6.53 -12.90
N ALA A 123 15.43 7.28 -13.92
CA ALA A 123 16.42 8.35 -13.77
C ALA A 123 15.99 9.42 -12.74
N LEU A 124 14.68 9.62 -12.56
CA LEU A 124 14.13 10.63 -11.65
C LEU A 124 13.79 10.07 -10.27
N SER A 125 13.91 8.76 -10.03
CA SER A 125 13.40 8.12 -8.81
C SER A 125 13.99 8.70 -7.53
N HIS A 126 15.26 9.10 -7.56
CA HIS A 126 16.03 9.66 -6.46
C HIS A 126 15.72 11.14 -6.15
N LEU A 127 14.97 11.83 -7.02
CA LEU A 127 14.61 13.23 -6.83
C LEU A 127 13.39 13.37 -5.91
N SER A 128 13.37 14.46 -5.13
CA SER A 128 12.25 14.78 -4.25
C SER A 128 10.97 15.07 -5.03
N THR A 129 9.83 14.96 -4.34
CA THR A 129 8.52 15.27 -4.93
C THR A 129 8.46 16.71 -5.44
N THR A 130 9.03 17.66 -4.70
CA THR A 130 9.10 19.08 -5.09
C THR A 130 9.87 19.26 -6.40
N VAL A 131 11.06 18.64 -6.50
CA VAL A 131 11.87 18.71 -7.73
C VAL A 131 11.13 18.10 -8.91
N LYS A 132 10.45 16.96 -8.75
CA LYS A 132 9.65 16.35 -9.83
C LYS A 132 8.51 17.25 -10.30
N ARG A 133 7.84 17.96 -9.38
CA ARG A 133 6.78 18.92 -9.73
C ARG A 133 7.33 20.12 -10.50
N GLU A 134 8.45 20.67 -10.07
CA GLU A 134 9.14 21.74 -10.80
C GLU A 134 9.59 21.27 -12.20
N LEU A 135 10.13 20.05 -12.28
CA LEU A 135 10.53 19.44 -13.55
C LEU A 135 9.35 19.31 -14.53
N ALA A 136 8.15 18.96 -14.08
CA ALA A 136 6.98 18.91 -14.95
C ALA A 136 6.70 20.25 -15.67
N GLY A 137 7.04 21.37 -15.01
CA GLY A 137 6.91 22.71 -15.56
C GLY A 137 7.97 23.09 -16.60
N VAL A 138 9.15 22.47 -16.59
CA VAL A 138 10.29 22.90 -17.42
C VAL A 138 10.80 21.86 -18.41
N LEU A 139 10.48 20.58 -18.20
CA LEU A 139 10.96 19.49 -19.06
C LEU A 139 10.56 19.72 -20.51
N ILE A 140 11.50 19.57 -21.43
CA ILE A 140 11.28 19.70 -22.87
C ILE A 140 11.38 18.32 -23.50
N PHE A 141 10.41 17.97 -24.35
CA PHE A 141 10.50 16.76 -25.16
C PHE A 141 11.27 17.05 -26.45
N GLU A 142 12.29 16.24 -26.74
CA GLU A 142 13.14 16.36 -27.91
C GLU A 142 13.21 15.02 -28.64
N SER A 143 12.93 15.00 -29.95
CA SER A 143 12.94 13.77 -30.77
C SER A 143 13.84 13.93 -31.99
N HIS A 144 14.61 12.88 -32.29
CA HIS A 144 15.56 12.88 -33.40
C HIS A 144 15.36 11.63 -34.27
N PRO A 145 15.09 11.78 -35.56
CA PRO A 145 14.68 10.65 -36.41
C PRO A 145 15.83 9.77 -36.88
N LYS A 146 17.08 10.27 -36.94
CA LYS A 146 18.19 9.59 -37.61
C LYS A 146 19.32 9.19 -36.65
N ALA A 147 19.75 7.95 -36.74
CA ALA A 147 20.98 7.45 -36.16
C ALA A 147 22.20 8.25 -36.66
N GLY A 148 23.23 8.35 -35.83
CA GLY A 148 24.43 9.13 -36.12
C GLY A 148 24.28 10.64 -35.91
N THR A 149 23.09 11.14 -35.61
CA THR A 149 22.89 12.55 -35.20
C THR A 149 23.71 12.84 -33.94
N VAL A 150 24.49 13.92 -33.97
CA VAL A 150 25.30 14.37 -32.82
C VAL A 150 24.46 15.32 -31.98
N LEU A 151 24.25 14.98 -30.71
CA LEU A 151 23.44 15.79 -29.79
C LEU A 151 24.24 16.98 -29.23
N PHE A 152 25.51 16.74 -28.89
CA PHE A 152 26.51 17.76 -28.56
C PHE A 152 27.92 17.17 -28.68
N ASN A 153 28.92 18.03 -28.81
CA ASN A 153 30.33 17.65 -28.94
C ASN A 153 31.12 17.82 -27.63
N GLN A 154 32.15 16.98 -27.47
CA GLN A 154 33.16 17.17 -26.44
C GLN A 154 33.83 18.55 -26.60
N GLY A 155 33.96 19.27 -25.49
CA GLY A 155 34.52 20.63 -25.44
C GLY A 155 33.50 21.76 -25.58
N GLU A 156 32.24 21.46 -25.94
CA GLU A 156 31.17 22.47 -25.95
C GLU A 156 30.75 22.88 -24.53
N GLU A 157 30.09 24.03 -24.41
CA GLU A 157 29.48 24.42 -23.13
C GLU A 157 28.35 23.46 -22.75
N GLY A 158 28.27 23.12 -21.46
CA GLY A 158 27.14 22.36 -20.93
C GLY A 158 25.87 23.19 -20.87
N THR A 159 24.95 23.01 -21.82
CA THR A 159 23.68 23.76 -21.89
C THR A 159 22.47 23.01 -21.34
N SER A 160 22.47 21.67 -21.39
CA SER A 160 21.29 20.89 -20.98
C SER A 160 21.64 19.53 -20.34
N TRP A 161 20.71 19.00 -19.56
CA TRP A 161 20.69 17.64 -19.03
C TRP A 161 19.62 16.83 -19.78
N TYR A 162 19.92 15.57 -20.10
CA TYR A 162 19.08 14.72 -20.94
C TYR A 162 18.77 13.39 -20.25
N ILE A 163 17.56 12.88 -20.48
CA ILE A 163 17.12 11.54 -20.08
C ILE A 163 16.56 10.84 -21.32
N ILE A 164 16.94 9.58 -21.55
CA ILE A 164 16.53 8.82 -22.72
C ILE A 164 15.16 8.18 -22.46
N LEU A 165 14.15 8.57 -23.24
CA LEU A 165 12.82 7.94 -23.22
C LEU A 165 12.69 6.80 -24.22
N LYS A 166 13.36 6.89 -25.36
CA LYS A 166 13.35 5.86 -26.41
C LYS A 166 14.67 5.87 -27.16
N GLY A 167 15.18 4.69 -27.45
CA GLY A 167 16.39 4.47 -28.22
C GLY A 167 17.67 4.44 -27.36
N SER A 168 18.80 4.68 -27.99
CA SER A 168 20.13 4.57 -27.37
C SER A 168 21.13 5.52 -28.00
N VAL A 169 22.16 5.87 -27.23
CA VAL A 169 23.23 6.79 -27.64
C VAL A 169 24.61 6.26 -27.28
N ASN A 170 25.60 6.63 -28.08
CA ASN A 170 27.01 6.36 -27.82
C ASN A 170 27.66 7.57 -27.15
N VAL A 171 28.43 7.30 -26.08
CA VAL A 171 29.30 8.29 -25.42
C VAL A 171 30.68 8.20 -26.05
N VAL A 172 31.09 9.25 -26.74
CA VAL A 172 32.32 9.28 -27.54
C VAL A 172 33.33 10.25 -26.94
N ILE A 173 34.57 9.81 -26.71
CA ILE A 173 35.65 10.67 -26.22
C ILE A 173 36.77 10.70 -27.26
N TYR A 174 37.25 11.90 -27.61
CA TYR A 174 38.36 12.10 -28.53
C TYR A 174 39.60 11.33 -28.06
N GLY A 175 40.19 10.57 -28.98
CA GLY A 175 41.33 9.68 -28.69
C GLY A 175 40.97 8.33 -28.06
N LYS A 176 39.72 8.12 -27.63
CA LYS A 176 39.24 6.83 -27.07
C LYS A 176 38.13 6.17 -27.89
N GLY A 177 37.43 6.92 -28.75
CA GLY A 177 36.29 6.40 -29.50
C GLY A 177 35.05 6.26 -28.62
N VAL A 178 34.19 5.28 -28.91
CA VAL A 178 32.99 4.98 -28.11
C VAL A 178 33.42 4.34 -26.79
N VAL A 179 33.13 5.00 -25.67
CA VAL A 179 33.53 4.57 -24.32
C VAL A 179 32.42 3.75 -23.65
N CYS A 180 31.17 4.12 -23.87
CA CYS A 180 30.00 3.33 -23.46
C CYS A 180 28.77 3.69 -24.30
N THR A 181 27.72 2.89 -24.15
CA THR A 181 26.41 3.11 -24.76
C THR A 181 25.37 3.22 -23.65
N LEU A 182 24.50 4.23 -23.75
CA LEU A 182 23.38 4.48 -22.82
C LEU A 182 22.07 4.13 -23.52
N HIS A 183 21.09 3.65 -22.76
CA HIS A 183 19.81 3.15 -23.26
C HIS A 183 18.64 3.86 -22.56
N GLU A 184 17.42 3.52 -22.96
CA GLU A 184 16.19 3.98 -22.30
C GLU A 184 16.26 3.90 -20.77
N GLY A 185 15.89 5.00 -20.11
CA GLY A 185 15.93 5.15 -18.66
C GLY A 185 17.25 5.67 -18.11
N ASP A 186 18.32 5.74 -18.91
CA ASP A 186 19.59 6.38 -18.53
C ASP A 186 19.52 7.92 -18.73
N ASP A 187 20.38 8.63 -18.02
CA ASP A 187 20.53 10.08 -18.12
C ASP A 187 22.00 10.51 -18.35
N PHE A 188 22.21 11.68 -18.97
CA PHE A 188 23.54 12.19 -19.28
C PHE A 188 23.60 13.71 -19.39
N GLY A 189 24.82 14.26 -19.32
CA GLY A 189 25.06 15.70 -19.47
C GLY A 189 24.95 16.52 -18.19
N LYS A 190 24.60 15.92 -17.05
CA LYS A 190 24.48 16.61 -15.74
C LYS A 190 25.78 17.26 -15.26
N LEU A 191 26.93 16.59 -15.45
CA LEU A 191 28.22 17.01 -14.88
C LEU A 191 28.67 18.41 -15.34
N ALA A 192 28.45 18.73 -16.61
CA ALA A 192 28.83 20.02 -17.19
C ALA A 192 28.00 21.18 -16.64
N LEU A 193 26.74 20.93 -16.26
CA LEU A 193 25.87 21.93 -15.64
C LEU A 193 26.31 22.26 -14.22
N VAL A 194 26.64 21.24 -13.43
CA VAL A 194 27.00 21.38 -12.01
C VAL A 194 28.36 22.06 -11.84
N ASN A 195 29.34 21.71 -12.66
CA ASN A 195 30.71 22.19 -12.51
C ASN A 195 31.02 23.44 -13.36
N ASP A 196 30.03 23.94 -14.11
CA ASP A 196 30.20 24.99 -15.11
C ASP A 196 31.42 24.74 -16.01
N ALA A 197 31.51 23.52 -16.52
CA ALA A 197 32.67 23.01 -17.25
C ALA A 197 32.28 22.54 -18.67
N PRO A 198 33.22 22.52 -19.64
CA PRO A 198 32.96 21.97 -20.95
C PRO A 198 32.56 20.49 -20.94
N ARG A 199 31.83 20.04 -21.97
CA ARG A 199 31.44 18.64 -22.15
C ARG A 199 32.66 17.73 -22.19
N ALA A 200 32.67 16.69 -21.34
CA ALA A 200 33.76 15.72 -21.28
C ALA A 200 33.72 14.66 -22.40
N ALA A 201 32.61 14.55 -23.11
CA ALA A 201 32.37 13.58 -24.18
C ALA A 201 31.35 14.14 -25.20
N SER A 202 31.36 13.63 -26.43
CA SER A 202 30.29 13.82 -27.42
C SER A 202 29.21 12.76 -27.24
N ILE A 203 27.96 13.10 -27.56
CA ILE A 203 26.84 12.15 -27.57
C ILE A 203 26.33 12.01 -28.99
N VAL A 204 26.26 10.76 -29.47
CA VAL A 204 25.84 10.43 -30.83
C VAL A 204 24.75 9.38 -30.80
N LEU A 205 23.66 9.62 -31.51
CA LEU A 205 22.56 8.66 -31.59
C LEU A 205 23.04 7.34 -32.20
N ARG A 206 22.64 6.23 -31.57
CA ARG A 206 22.99 4.89 -32.01
C ARG A 206 21.94 4.31 -32.96
N GLU A 207 20.69 4.73 -32.82
CA GLU A 207 19.56 4.24 -33.61
C GLU A 207 18.62 5.38 -34.04
N ASP A 208 17.71 5.07 -34.96
CA ASP A 208 16.70 5.98 -35.47
C ASP A 208 15.61 6.25 -34.41
N ASN A 209 14.90 7.37 -34.55
CA ASN A 209 13.75 7.73 -33.71
C ASN A 209 14.02 7.73 -32.19
N CYS A 210 15.14 8.32 -31.77
CA CYS A 210 15.41 8.50 -30.34
C CYS A 210 14.58 9.64 -29.74
N HIS A 211 14.15 9.48 -28.48
CA HIS A 211 13.35 10.46 -27.74
C HIS A 211 14.02 10.79 -26.41
N PHE A 212 14.04 12.07 -26.08
CA PHE A 212 14.71 12.59 -24.90
C PHE A 212 13.80 13.54 -24.13
N LEU A 213 13.94 13.51 -22.80
CA LEU A 213 13.56 14.61 -21.94
C LEU A 213 14.79 15.49 -21.70
N ARG A 214 14.62 16.80 -21.85
CA ARG A 214 15.70 17.78 -21.70
C ARG A 214 15.34 18.82 -20.64
N VAL A 215 16.30 19.18 -19.80
CA VAL A 215 16.24 20.31 -18.88
C VAL A 215 17.40 21.25 -19.20
N ASP A 216 17.09 22.51 -19.47
CA ASP A 216 18.11 23.51 -19.81
C ASP A 216 18.79 24.07 -18.55
N LYS A 217 20.04 24.55 -18.70
CA LYS A 217 20.93 24.99 -17.59
C LYS A 217 20.27 26.02 -16.68
N GLU A 218 19.55 26.98 -17.25
CA GLU A 218 18.89 28.05 -16.49
C GLU A 218 17.81 27.48 -15.57
N ASP A 219 16.94 26.62 -16.10
CA ASP A 219 15.90 25.93 -15.33
C ASP A 219 16.49 24.96 -14.31
N PHE A 220 17.51 24.17 -14.70
CA PHE A 220 18.21 23.26 -13.79
C PHE A 220 18.76 24.01 -12.56
N ASN A 221 19.46 25.13 -12.79
CA ASN A 221 19.99 25.94 -11.72
C ASN A 221 18.90 26.68 -10.94
N ARG A 222 17.81 27.11 -11.60
CA ARG A 222 16.65 27.74 -10.94
C ARG A 222 16.00 26.78 -9.97
N ILE A 223 15.71 25.54 -10.39
CA ILE A 223 15.10 24.53 -9.53
C ILE A 223 15.97 24.26 -8.30
N LEU A 224 17.28 24.12 -8.46
CA LEU A 224 18.19 23.93 -7.33
C LEU A 224 18.18 25.12 -6.36
N ARG A 225 18.17 26.36 -6.88
CA ARG A 225 18.08 27.57 -6.05
C ARG A 225 16.74 27.69 -5.35
N ASP A 226 15.64 27.39 -6.03
CA ASP A 226 14.29 27.51 -5.49
C ASP A 226 14.04 26.47 -4.39
N VAL A 227 14.57 25.25 -4.56
CA VAL A 227 14.54 24.22 -3.50
C VAL A 227 15.31 24.69 -2.25
N GLU A 228 16.51 25.24 -2.40
CA GLU A 228 17.27 25.76 -1.25
C GLU A 228 16.59 27.00 -0.64
N ALA A 229 16.05 27.91 -1.46
CA ALA A 229 15.31 29.09 -0.97
C ALA A 229 14.03 28.73 -0.22
N ASN A 230 13.44 27.58 -0.53
CA ASN A 230 12.27 27.03 0.15
C ASN A 230 12.62 26.15 1.36
N THR A 231 13.91 25.92 1.62
CA THR A 231 14.40 25.10 2.74
C THR A 231 14.84 25.99 3.91
N VAL A 232 14.39 25.65 5.11
CA VAL A 232 14.80 26.31 6.37
C VAL A 232 15.51 25.28 7.23
N ARG A 233 16.76 25.58 7.62
CA ARG A 233 17.58 24.73 8.49
C ARG A 233 17.80 25.43 9.83
N LEU A 234 17.28 24.84 10.90
CA LEU A 234 17.59 25.27 12.26
C LEU A 234 18.86 24.54 12.71
N LYS A 235 19.79 25.30 13.30
CA LYS A 235 21.07 24.79 13.78
C LYS A 235 21.22 25.00 15.28
N GLU A 236 21.77 24.00 15.96
CA GLU A 236 22.28 24.11 17.33
C GLU A 236 23.72 23.60 17.33
N HIS A 237 24.64 24.38 17.93
CA HIS A 237 26.06 24.03 17.96
C HIS A 237 26.64 23.74 16.56
N ASP A 238 26.28 24.56 15.57
CA ASP A 238 26.63 24.45 14.15
C ASP A 238 26.19 23.16 13.44
N GLN A 239 25.33 22.34 14.06
CA GLN A 239 24.74 21.15 13.46
C GLN A 239 23.28 21.40 13.12
N ASP A 240 22.84 20.92 11.96
CA ASP A 240 21.41 20.92 11.59
C ASP A 240 20.65 20.06 12.60
N VAL A 241 19.61 20.61 13.22
CA VAL A 241 18.74 19.89 14.17
C VAL A 241 17.29 19.78 13.70
N LEU A 242 16.88 20.65 12.77
CA LEU A 242 15.57 20.58 12.11
C LEU A 242 15.66 21.18 10.71
N VAL A 243 15.13 20.46 9.73
CA VAL A 243 15.04 20.89 8.33
C VAL A 243 13.57 20.94 7.95
N LEU A 244 13.13 22.10 7.50
CA LEU A 244 11.77 22.35 7.04
C LEU A 244 11.80 22.71 5.56
N GLU A 245 10.80 22.28 4.81
CA GLU A 245 10.61 22.70 3.42
C GLU A 245 9.25 23.38 3.26
N LYS A 246 9.24 24.51 2.56
CA LYS A 246 8.05 25.28 2.23
C LYS A 246 7.30 24.60 1.09
N ILE A 247 6.14 24.05 1.38
CA ILE A 247 5.28 23.40 0.38
C ILE A 247 4.11 24.31 0.02
N LEU A 248 3.80 24.38 -1.27
CA LEU A 248 2.56 24.99 -1.77
C LEU A 248 1.37 24.14 -1.33
N ALA A 249 0.51 24.69 -0.47
CA ALA A 249 -0.74 24.02 -0.10
C ALA A 249 -1.60 23.88 -1.36
N GLY A 250 -1.88 22.64 -1.79
CA GLY A 250 -2.75 22.39 -2.94
C GLY A 250 -4.15 22.97 -2.69
N ASN A 251 -4.69 23.67 -3.68
CA ASN A 251 -6.08 24.14 -3.68
C ASN A 251 -7.02 22.93 -3.60
N ARG A 252 -7.45 22.56 -2.39
CA ARG A 252 -8.73 21.85 -2.25
C ARG A 252 -9.81 22.90 -2.53
N ALA A 253 -10.54 22.69 -3.63
CA ALA A 253 -11.64 23.54 -4.05
C ALA A 253 -12.67 23.72 -2.92
N SER A 254 -12.56 24.83 -2.19
CA SER A 254 -13.71 25.46 -1.54
C SER A 254 -13.96 26.76 -2.29
N ASN A 255 -15.15 26.86 -2.87
CA ASN A 255 -15.67 28.09 -3.49
C ASN A 255 -15.86 29.17 -2.41
N GLN A 256 -14.78 29.81 -1.96
CA GLN A 256 -14.82 31.10 -1.28
C GLN A 256 -13.62 31.93 -1.74
N GLY A 257 -13.92 33.09 -2.33
CA GLY A 257 -12.97 33.92 -3.04
C GLY A 257 -11.81 34.48 -2.21
N ASN A 258 -10.73 34.84 -2.92
CA ASN A 258 -9.61 35.68 -2.48
C ASN A 258 -8.92 35.33 -1.14
N ALA A 259 -8.56 34.07 -0.94
CA ALA A 259 -7.50 33.71 0.00
C ALA A 259 -6.17 33.56 -0.77
N GLN A 260 -5.13 34.32 -0.39
CA GLN A 260 -3.76 34.07 -0.86
C GLN A 260 -3.36 32.60 -0.55
N PRO A 261 -2.54 31.95 -1.39
CA PRO A 261 -2.05 30.61 -1.10
C PRO A 261 -1.25 30.64 0.21
N GLN A 262 -1.81 30.05 1.28
CA GLN A 262 -1.11 29.89 2.54
C GLN A 262 -0.01 28.85 2.35
N HIS A 263 1.24 29.31 2.33
CA HIS A 263 2.39 28.42 2.29
C HIS A 263 2.58 27.78 3.65
N LYS A 264 2.83 26.47 3.70
CA LYS A 264 3.05 25.73 4.94
C LYS A 264 4.43 25.09 4.93
N TYR A 265 5.19 25.32 6.00
CA TYR A 265 6.43 24.59 6.22
C TYR A 265 6.12 23.18 6.72
N THR A 266 6.83 22.19 6.18
CA THR A 266 6.71 20.80 6.62
C THR A 266 8.06 20.26 7.05
N VAL A 267 8.06 19.44 8.09
CA VAL A 267 9.27 18.81 8.60
C VAL A 267 9.78 17.78 7.59
N MET A 268 11.04 17.91 7.18
CA MET A 268 11.73 16.95 6.31
C MET A 268 12.62 16.02 7.13
N SER A 269 13.41 16.59 8.04
CA SER A 269 14.22 15.83 9.00
C SER A 269 14.50 16.62 10.28
N GLY A 270 14.83 15.92 11.36
CA GLY A 270 15.25 16.56 12.61
C GLY A 270 15.61 15.58 13.71
N THR A 271 16.11 16.07 14.84
CA THR A 271 16.29 15.23 16.04
C THR A 271 14.91 14.92 16.66
N PRO A 272 14.75 13.79 17.36
CA PRO A 272 13.49 13.46 18.04
C PRO A 272 12.92 14.60 18.89
N GLU A 273 13.79 15.25 19.67
CA GLU A 273 13.45 16.36 20.56
C GLU A 273 13.01 17.60 19.79
N LYS A 274 13.74 17.99 18.73
CA LYS A 274 13.36 19.16 17.92
C LYS A 274 12.12 18.95 17.08
N ILE A 275 11.87 17.73 16.65
CA ILE A 275 10.62 17.38 15.99
C ILE A 275 9.46 17.54 16.99
N LEU A 276 9.57 17.00 18.20
CA LEU A 276 8.56 17.16 19.26
C LEU A 276 8.31 18.64 19.59
N GLU A 277 9.37 19.40 19.82
CA GLU A 277 9.32 20.84 20.10
C GLU A 277 8.58 21.60 18.99
N HIS A 278 8.94 21.35 17.73
CA HIS A 278 8.28 21.98 16.59
C HIS A 278 6.77 21.68 16.52
N PHE A 279 6.38 20.42 16.73
CA PHE A 279 4.96 20.04 16.72
C PHE A 279 4.18 20.64 17.89
N LEU A 280 4.80 20.79 19.06
CA LEU A 280 4.18 21.49 20.20
C LEU A 280 4.00 22.98 19.90
N GLU A 281 5.04 23.65 19.40
CA GLU A 281 5.02 25.10 19.16
C GLU A 281 4.08 25.52 18.04
N THR A 282 4.01 24.74 16.97
CA THR A 282 3.15 25.03 15.80
C THR A 282 1.69 24.61 16.01
N MET A 283 1.39 23.91 17.10
CA MET A 283 0.03 23.50 17.45
C MET A 283 -0.86 24.72 17.73
N ARG A 284 -1.96 24.81 16.99
CA ARG A 284 -3.01 25.82 17.18
C ARG A 284 -4.07 25.30 18.17
N LEU A 285 -4.45 26.14 19.13
CA LEU A 285 -5.41 25.82 20.19
C LEU A 285 -6.84 26.31 19.86
N GLU A 286 -7.06 26.89 18.68
CA GLU A 286 -8.34 27.47 18.25
C GLU A 286 -9.32 26.38 17.80
N SER A 287 -10.52 26.36 18.39
CA SER A 287 -11.54 25.33 18.19
C SER A 287 -12.07 25.20 16.75
N THR A 288 -11.97 26.26 15.95
CA THR A 288 -12.40 26.28 14.54
C THR A 288 -11.43 25.59 13.57
N LEU A 289 -10.21 25.25 14.03
CA LEU A 289 -9.14 24.65 13.21
C LEU A 289 -8.72 23.25 13.69
N ASN A 290 -9.55 22.60 14.52
CA ASN A 290 -9.24 21.30 15.13
C ASN A 290 -8.87 20.23 14.09
N GLU A 291 -9.64 20.07 13.00
CA GLU A 291 -9.40 19.01 12.00
C GLU A 291 -8.06 19.15 11.25
N ALA A 292 -7.64 20.38 10.94
CA ALA A 292 -6.41 20.66 10.20
C ALA A 292 -5.15 20.51 11.07
N THR A 293 -5.27 20.82 12.37
CA THR A 293 -4.20 20.67 13.36
C THR A 293 -4.01 19.19 13.70
N ASP A 294 -5.12 18.45 13.86
CA ASP A 294 -5.11 17.03 14.15
C ASP A 294 -4.44 16.21 13.03
N SER A 295 -4.60 16.60 11.75
CA SER A 295 -3.96 15.89 10.63
C SER A 295 -2.43 15.92 10.66
N VAL A 296 -1.81 16.99 11.15
CA VAL A 296 -0.34 17.18 11.12
C VAL A 296 0.32 16.57 12.35
N LEU A 297 -0.34 16.67 13.51
CA LEU A 297 0.08 15.99 14.73
C LEU A 297 -0.04 14.46 14.60
N ASN A 298 -1.03 13.98 13.85
CA ASN A 298 -1.24 12.54 13.68
C ASN A 298 -0.01 11.83 13.08
N ASP A 299 0.74 12.47 12.17
CA ASP A 299 1.98 11.87 11.63
C ASP A 299 3.02 11.65 12.74
N PHE A 300 3.20 12.61 13.65
CA PHE A 300 4.11 12.47 14.80
C PHE A 300 3.61 11.41 15.78
N VAL A 301 2.36 11.53 16.21
CA VAL A 301 1.74 10.64 17.21
C VAL A 301 1.70 9.19 16.71
N MET A 302 1.56 8.97 15.41
CA MET A 302 1.59 7.65 14.81
C MET A 302 3.01 7.08 14.72
N MET A 303 3.98 7.91 14.33
CA MET A 303 5.32 7.44 13.96
C MET A 303 6.37 7.58 15.06
N HIS A 304 6.08 8.24 16.18
CA HIS A 304 7.08 8.46 17.24
C HIS A 304 7.69 7.15 17.74
N CYS A 305 6.96 6.04 17.77
CA CYS A 305 7.50 4.75 18.24
C CYS A 305 8.74 4.29 17.46
N VAL A 306 8.94 4.76 16.22
CA VAL A 306 10.09 4.43 15.36
C VAL A 306 11.36 5.17 15.78
N PHE A 307 11.24 6.40 16.32
CA PHE A 307 12.38 7.30 16.54
C PHE A 307 12.47 7.93 17.94
N MET A 308 11.38 7.88 18.70
CA MET A 308 11.23 8.40 20.07
C MET A 308 10.25 7.49 20.85
N PRO A 309 10.70 6.31 21.32
CA PRO A 309 9.85 5.39 22.08
C PRO A 309 9.30 6.04 23.36
N ASN A 310 8.23 5.47 23.96
CA ASN A 310 7.60 6.02 25.16
C ASN A 310 8.58 6.26 26.32
N SER A 311 9.63 5.44 26.44
CA SER A 311 10.70 5.62 27.41
C SER A 311 11.48 6.94 27.27
N GLN A 312 11.41 7.59 26.11
CA GLN A 312 12.00 8.91 25.83
C GLN A 312 10.90 9.99 25.71
N LEU A 313 9.80 9.67 25.02
CA LEU A 313 8.70 10.61 24.79
C LEU A 313 8.03 11.04 26.11
N CYS A 314 7.68 10.10 26.99
CA CYS A 314 6.97 10.42 28.23
C CYS A 314 7.77 11.37 29.15
N PRO A 315 9.07 11.12 29.44
CA PRO A 315 9.90 12.09 30.16
C PRO A 315 10.02 13.45 29.44
N ALA A 316 10.15 13.46 28.11
CA ALA A 316 10.22 14.70 27.35
C ALA A 316 8.93 15.52 27.46
N LEU A 317 7.75 14.87 27.39
CA LEU A 317 6.46 15.52 27.58
C LEU A 317 6.30 16.08 29.00
N MET A 318 6.74 15.35 30.03
CA MET A 318 6.77 15.87 31.41
C MET A 318 7.69 17.09 31.54
N ALA A 319 8.87 17.06 30.91
CA ALA A 319 9.80 18.18 30.91
C ALA A 319 9.19 19.41 30.21
N HIS A 320 8.59 19.23 29.04
CA HIS A 320 7.88 20.29 28.32
C HIS A 320 6.70 20.83 29.14
N TYR A 321 5.95 20.00 29.85
CA TYR A 321 4.81 20.45 30.68
C TYR A 321 5.24 21.38 31.83
N HIS A 322 6.43 21.16 32.38
CA HIS A 322 7.00 21.95 33.48
C HIS A 322 7.96 23.05 33.02
N ALA A 323 8.24 23.14 31.71
CA ALA A 323 9.18 24.10 31.15
C ALA A 323 8.72 25.55 31.42
N GLN A 324 9.66 26.36 31.91
CA GLN A 324 9.46 27.78 32.19
C GLN A 324 10.15 28.64 31.13
N PRO A 325 9.49 29.67 30.59
CA PRO A 325 10.11 30.60 29.67
C PRO A 325 11.22 31.41 30.35
N SER A 326 12.39 31.49 29.70
CA SER A 326 13.56 32.20 30.22
C SER A 326 13.53 33.71 29.95
N GLN A 327 12.67 34.17 29.04
CA GLN A 327 12.60 35.55 28.56
C GLN A 327 11.17 36.09 28.65
N GLY A 328 11.03 37.42 28.73
CA GLY A 328 9.74 38.12 28.80
C GLY A 328 9.38 38.64 30.19
N SER A 329 8.34 39.47 30.25
CA SER A 329 7.71 39.93 31.50
C SER A 329 7.01 38.79 32.23
N GLU A 330 6.75 38.94 33.54
CA GLU A 330 6.06 37.91 34.33
C GLU A 330 4.70 37.52 33.75
N GLN A 331 3.96 38.48 33.19
CA GLN A 331 2.68 38.22 32.53
C GLN A 331 2.86 37.39 31.24
N GLU A 332 3.81 37.75 30.39
CA GLU A 332 4.11 37.00 29.15
C GLU A 332 4.61 35.59 29.46
N LYS A 333 5.41 35.42 30.53
CA LYS A 333 5.87 34.12 31.00
C LYS A 333 4.70 33.25 31.45
N MET A 334 3.76 33.81 32.22
CA MET A 334 2.55 33.11 32.65
C MET A 334 1.68 32.69 31.46
N ASP A 335 1.48 33.57 30.49
CA ASP A 335 0.67 33.30 29.30
C ASP A 335 1.31 32.24 28.40
N TYR A 336 2.63 32.31 28.20
CA TYR A 336 3.39 31.28 27.47
C TYR A 336 3.32 29.93 28.17
N ALA A 337 3.58 29.88 29.48
CA ALA A 337 3.57 28.65 30.25
C ALA A 337 2.17 27.98 30.22
N LEU A 338 1.10 28.77 30.33
CA LEU A 338 -0.27 28.28 30.20
C LEU A 338 -0.54 27.65 28.82
N ASN A 339 -0.17 28.34 27.75
CA ASN A 339 -0.39 27.85 26.40
C ASN A 339 0.47 26.62 26.07
N ASN A 340 1.71 26.58 26.58
CA ASN A 340 2.56 25.41 26.48
C ASN A 340 1.95 24.20 27.19
N LYS A 341 1.49 24.34 28.45
CA LYS A 341 0.76 23.28 29.17
C LYS A 341 -0.45 22.77 28.38
N ARG A 342 -1.25 23.68 27.78
CA ARG A 342 -2.40 23.30 26.93
C ARG A 342 -1.99 22.49 25.70
N ARG A 343 -0.92 22.87 25.01
CA ARG A 343 -0.39 22.14 23.85
C ARG A 343 0.10 20.75 24.23
N VAL A 344 0.82 20.62 25.34
CA VAL A 344 1.27 19.32 25.85
C VAL A 344 0.08 18.44 26.21
N ILE A 345 -0.93 18.95 26.92
CA ILE A 345 -2.14 18.18 27.24
C ILE A 345 -2.85 17.73 25.96
N ARG A 346 -3.00 18.61 24.96
CA ARG A 346 -3.61 18.26 23.68
C ARG A 346 -2.84 17.14 22.97
N LEU A 347 -1.52 17.20 22.95
CA LEU A 347 -0.69 16.15 22.36
C LEU A 347 -0.84 14.82 23.11
N VAL A 348 -0.85 14.84 24.45
CA VAL A 348 -1.08 13.65 25.28
C VAL A 348 -2.46 13.05 25.03
N LEU A 349 -3.50 13.86 24.86
CA LEU A 349 -4.85 13.38 24.52
C LEU A 349 -4.88 12.70 23.15
N GLN A 350 -4.22 13.27 22.14
CA GLN A 350 -4.13 12.64 20.81
C GLN A 350 -3.31 11.35 20.84
N TRP A 351 -2.21 11.32 21.59
CA TRP A 351 -1.41 10.13 21.83
C TRP A 351 -2.21 9.03 22.52
N ALA A 352 -2.91 9.36 23.61
CA ALA A 352 -3.75 8.39 24.32
C ALA A 352 -4.92 7.90 23.45
N ALA A 353 -5.52 8.76 22.63
CA ALA A 353 -6.58 8.37 21.70
C ALA A 353 -6.09 7.45 20.58
N LEU A 354 -4.85 7.62 20.09
CA LEU A 354 -4.28 6.72 19.09
C LEU A 354 -4.01 5.34 19.67
N TYR A 355 -3.36 5.25 20.84
CA TYR A 355 -3.02 3.96 21.42
C TYR A 355 -4.25 3.24 21.99
N GLY A 356 -5.20 3.99 22.58
CA GLY A 356 -6.37 3.45 23.24
C GLY A 356 -5.99 2.35 24.24
N ASP A 357 -6.60 1.19 24.09
CA ASP A 357 -6.39 0.04 24.97
C ASP A 357 -4.96 -0.52 24.95
N LEU A 358 -4.16 -0.24 23.90
CA LEU A 358 -2.78 -0.72 23.82
C LEU A 358 -1.87 -0.10 24.88
N LEU A 359 -2.27 1.03 25.50
CA LEU A 359 -1.56 1.60 26.63
C LEU A 359 -1.47 0.62 27.81
N GLN A 360 -2.46 -0.25 27.99
CA GLN A 360 -2.45 -1.27 29.05
C GLN A 360 -1.29 -2.28 28.90
N GLU A 361 -0.70 -2.38 27.71
CA GLU A 361 0.46 -3.24 27.45
C GLU A 361 1.80 -2.54 27.66
N ASP A 362 1.81 -1.26 28.06
CA ASP A 362 3.00 -0.46 28.30
C ASP A 362 2.93 0.18 29.70
N GLU A 363 3.52 -0.50 30.68
CA GLU A 363 3.51 -0.08 32.08
C GLU A 363 4.11 1.33 32.26
N ALA A 364 5.15 1.68 31.50
CA ALA A 364 5.78 2.99 31.58
C ALA A 364 4.85 4.10 31.05
N ALA A 365 4.13 3.82 29.96
CA ALA A 365 3.14 4.75 29.40
C ALA A 365 1.95 4.96 30.35
N MET A 366 1.46 3.91 31.01
CA MET A 366 0.41 4.01 32.01
C MET A 366 0.85 4.79 33.24
N ALA A 367 2.05 4.50 33.77
CA ALA A 367 2.61 5.24 34.90
C ALA A 367 2.76 6.74 34.59
N PHE A 368 3.25 7.07 33.39
CA PHE A 368 3.30 8.46 32.93
C PHE A 368 1.91 9.10 32.88
N LEU A 369 0.90 8.41 32.33
CA LEU A 369 -0.43 8.99 32.17
C LEU A 369 -1.09 9.26 33.54
N GLU A 370 -0.88 8.38 34.52
CA GLU A 370 -1.32 8.58 35.91
C GLU A 370 -0.61 9.77 36.57
N GLU A 371 0.71 9.85 36.46
CA GLU A 371 1.51 10.96 37.01
C GLU A 371 1.13 12.30 36.34
N PHE A 372 0.99 12.31 35.02
CA PHE A 372 0.60 13.48 34.24
C PHE A 372 -0.80 13.96 34.61
N TYR A 373 -1.76 13.05 34.82
CA TYR A 373 -3.10 13.39 35.30
C TYR A 373 -3.06 14.09 36.66
N VAL A 374 -2.23 13.61 37.59
CA VAL A 374 -2.05 14.26 38.90
C VAL A 374 -1.47 15.66 38.74
N SER A 375 -0.41 15.82 37.94
CA SER A 375 0.19 17.14 37.67
C SER A 375 -0.83 18.14 37.07
N VAL A 376 -1.62 17.71 36.08
CA VAL A 376 -2.66 18.55 35.46
C VAL A 376 -3.79 18.86 36.44
N SER A 377 -4.16 17.90 37.29
CA SER A 377 -5.19 18.08 38.31
C SER A 377 -4.78 19.12 39.36
N ASP A 378 -3.54 19.07 39.83
CA ASP A 378 -3.01 20.01 40.81
C ASP A 378 -2.91 21.42 40.21
N ASP A 379 -2.41 21.55 38.98
CA ASP A 379 -2.34 22.83 38.28
C ASP A 379 -3.73 23.42 38.00
N ALA A 380 -4.72 22.60 37.63
CA ALA A 380 -6.08 23.06 37.36
C ALA A 380 -6.83 23.57 38.61
N ARG A 381 -6.36 23.24 39.82
CA ARG A 381 -6.88 23.85 41.07
C ARG A 381 -6.50 25.33 41.17
N ILE A 382 -5.35 25.70 40.62
CA ILE A 382 -4.80 27.05 40.65
C ILE A 382 -5.17 27.80 39.35
N ILE A 383 -5.08 27.11 38.22
CA ILE A 383 -5.25 27.64 36.86
C ILE A 383 -6.61 27.18 36.31
N THR A 384 -7.65 27.99 36.52
CA THR A 384 -9.03 27.70 36.07
C THR A 384 -9.12 27.37 34.57
N ALA A 385 -8.21 27.93 33.77
CA ALA A 385 -8.18 27.79 32.32
C ALA A 385 -7.77 26.38 31.82
N LEU A 386 -7.39 25.46 32.71
CA LEU A 386 -7.07 24.06 32.41
C LEU A 386 -8.21 23.08 32.71
N LYS A 387 -9.32 23.54 33.32
CA LYS A 387 -10.41 22.65 33.77
C LYS A 387 -11.11 21.91 32.64
N GLU A 388 -11.20 22.51 31.46
CA GLU A 388 -11.79 21.87 30.27
C GLU A 388 -10.94 20.68 29.82
N GLN A 389 -9.63 20.90 29.64
CA GLN A 389 -8.69 19.85 29.24
C GLN A 389 -8.59 18.74 30.30
N LEU A 390 -8.66 19.09 31.59
CA LEU A 390 -8.68 18.11 32.67
C LEU A 390 -9.90 17.18 32.57
N SER A 391 -11.08 17.69 32.19
CA SER A 391 -12.28 16.87 32.02
C SER A 391 -12.12 15.85 30.88
N GLU A 392 -11.47 16.23 29.78
CA GLU A 392 -11.15 15.32 28.67
C GLU A 392 -10.12 14.27 29.07
N LEU A 393 -9.08 14.69 29.80
CA LEU A 393 -8.04 13.79 30.30
C LEU A 393 -8.62 12.80 31.32
N ASP A 394 -9.46 13.25 32.25
CA ASP A 394 -10.14 12.40 33.22
C ASP A 394 -10.99 11.32 32.54
N LYS A 395 -11.76 11.68 31.50
CA LYS A 395 -12.52 10.71 30.70
C LYS A 395 -11.62 9.69 30.03
N THR A 396 -10.52 10.15 29.42
CA THR A 396 -9.57 9.28 28.70
C THR A 396 -8.90 8.29 29.66
N VAL A 397 -8.37 8.78 30.78
CA VAL A 397 -7.75 7.95 31.82
C VAL A 397 -8.74 6.95 32.41
N LYS A 398 -9.97 7.39 32.72
CA LYS A 398 -11.01 6.48 33.21
C LYS A 398 -11.40 5.42 32.19
N GLN A 399 -11.55 5.78 30.91
CA GLN A 399 -11.86 4.81 29.86
C GLN A 399 -10.79 3.73 29.74
N ILE A 400 -9.50 4.12 29.77
CA ILE A 400 -8.37 3.19 29.70
C ILE A 400 -8.30 2.31 30.98
N SER A 401 -8.58 2.88 32.15
CA SER A 401 -8.48 2.20 33.45
C SER A 401 -9.72 1.41 33.89
N GLU A 402 -10.93 1.74 33.44
CA GLU A 402 -12.17 1.04 33.81
C GLU A 402 -12.31 -0.32 33.11
N GLU A 403 -11.75 -0.50 31.92
CA GLU A 403 -11.63 -1.82 31.28
C GLU A 403 -10.84 -2.83 32.13
N THR A 404 -9.96 -2.35 33.02
CA THR A 404 -9.18 -3.17 33.95
C THR A 404 -10.01 -3.73 35.12
N LYS A 405 -11.16 -3.10 35.45
CA LYS A 405 -12.00 -3.48 36.60
C LYS A 405 -13.17 -4.39 36.25
N ALA A 406 -13.59 -4.44 34.98
CA ALA A 406 -14.34 -5.60 34.51
C ALA A 406 -13.45 -6.84 34.75
N PRO A 407 -13.98 -7.99 35.22
CA PRO A 407 -13.16 -9.19 35.31
C PRO A 407 -12.78 -9.58 33.88
N GLN A 408 -11.64 -9.05 33.40
CA GLN A 408 -10.96 -9.55 32.22
C GLN A 408 -10.55 -10.97 32.60
N LYS A 409 -11.46 -11.92 32.39
CA LYS A 409 -11.09 -13.32 32.25
C LYS A 409 -10.04 -13.29 31.15
N LYS A 410 -8.75 -13.41 31.51
CA LYS A 410 -7.63 -13.48 30.57
C LYS A 410 -8.12 -14.21 29.33
N HIS A 411 -8.31 -13.47 28.24
CA HIS A 411 -9.05 -14.00 27.11
C HIS A 411 -8.21 -15.15 26.55
N LYS A 412 -8.75 -16.36 26.63
CA LYS A 412 -8.03 -17.53 26.13
C LYS A 412 -8.13 -17.49 24.62
N VAL A 413 -7.06 -17.06 23.96
CA VAL A 413 -6.99 -17.10 22.51
C VAL A 413 -6.78 -18.55 22.12
N LEU A 414 -7.81 -19.12 21.50
CA LEU A 414 -7.74 -20.44 20.89
C LEU A 414 -7.53 -20.25 19.39
N LEU A 415 -6.30 -20.52 18.92
CA LEU A 415 -6.05 -20.65 17.49
C LEU A 415 -6.71 -21.94 16.98
N GLN A 416 -6.83 -22.07 15.66
CA GLN A 416 -7.61 -23.07 14.92
C GLN A 416 -7.50 -24.54 15.44
N GLN A 417 -6.41 -24.87 16.14
CA GLN A 417 -6.11 -26.18 16.73
C GLN A 417 -6.94 -26.56 17.97
N PHE A 418 -7.60 -25.61 18.63
CA PHE A 418 -8.35 -25.85 19.89
C PHE A 418 -9.80 -25.36 19.87
N ASN A 419 -10.25 -24.69 18.80
CA ASN A 419 -11.60 -24.17 18.73
C ASN A 419 -12.63 -25.28 18.54
N THR A 420 -13.62 -25.35 19.43
CA THR A 420 -14.86 -26.12 19.24
C THR A 420 -15.71 -25.50 18.12
N THR A 421 -16.67 -26.24 17.56
CA THR A 421 -17.50 -25.77 16.43
C THR A 421 -18.31 -24.51 16.78
N ASP A 422 -18.72 -24.36 18.05
CA ASP A 422 -19.51 -23.22 18.54
C ASP A 422 -18.66 -21.94 18.74
N ASP A 423 -17.41 -22.05 19.21
CA ASP A 423 -16.53 -20.88 19.42
C ASP A 423 -16.15 -20.17 18.10
N ARG A 424 -16.10 -20.92 16.99
CA ARG A 424 -15.73 -20.41 15.65
C ARG A 424 -16.81 -19.52 15.01
N ALA A 425 -18.04 -19.60 15.50
CA ALA A 425 -19.14 -18.77 15.00
C ALA A 425 -19.18 -17.38 15.67
N GLN A 426 -18.46 -17.16 16.77
CA GLN A 426 -18.50 -15.93 17.53
C GLN A 426 -17.90 -14.74 16.77
N LYS A 427 -18.39 -13.53 17.08
CA LYS A 427 -17.84 -12.27 16.58
C LYS A 427 -16.38 -12.12 17.06
N ARG A 428 -15.45 -11.76 16.17
CA ARG A 428 -14.04 -11.55 16.56
C ARG A 428 -13.89 -10.34 17.49
N GLN A 429 -12.94 -10.47 18.41
CA GLN A 429 -12.45 -9.41 19.28
C GLN A 429 -10.95 -9.22 19.04
N PRO A 430 -10.40 -8.01 19.23
CA PRO A 430 -8.98 -7.76 19.09
C PRO A 430 -8.15 -8.66 20.01
N ILE A 431 -7.12 -9.29 19.47
CA ILE A 431 -6.13 -10.07 20.22
C ILE A 431 -5.08 -9.10 20.76
N ARG A 432 -4.85 -9.15 22.08
CA ARG A 432 -3.83 -8.38 22.77
C ARG A 432 -2.58 -9.23 22.98
N GLY A 433 -1.41 -8.60 23.07
CA GLY A 433 -0.13 -9.26 23.32
C GLY A 433 -0.06 -9.93 24.69
N SER A 434 -0.75 -9.36 25.68
CA SER A 434 -0.87 -9.89 27.05
C SER A 434 -1.88 -11.04 27.18
N ASP A 435 -2.70 -11.29 26.15
CA ASP A 435 -3.62 -12.43 26.14
C ASP A 435 -2.84 -13.74 26.23
N GLU A 436 -3.39 -14.72 26.94
CA GLU A 436 -2.76 -16.04 27.05
C GLU A 436 -3.29 -16.99 25.98
N ILE A 437 -2.35 -17.66 25.31
CA ILE A 437 -2.65 -18.65 24.29
C ILE A 437 -2.34 -20.06 24.78
N LEU A 438 -3.23 -20.99 24.47
CA LEU A 438 -2.94 -22.43 24.51
C LEU A 438 -2.47 -22.86 23.12
N PHE A 439 -1.23 -23.33 23.00
CA PHE A 439 -0.63 -23.65 21.70
C PHE A 439 0.05 -25.02 21.71
N LYS A 440 -0.15 -25.82 20.65
CA LYS A 440 0.52 -27.13 20.50
C LYS A 440 1.88 -26.92 19.84
N VAL A 441 2.94 -27.36 20.53
CA VAL A 441 4.30 -27.45 19.96
C VAL A 441 4.64 -28.93 19.79
N TYR A 442 4.92 -29.33 18.57
CA TYR A 442 5.09 -30.73 18.18
C TYR A 442 6.55 -31.18 18.31
N CYS A 443 6.74 -32.45 18.63
CA CYS A 443 8.02 -33.13 18.63
C CYS A 443 8.23 -33.87 17.29
N ILE A 444 9.43 -34.41 17.09
CA ILE A 444 9.78 -35.17 15.88
C ILE A 444 8.91 -36.42 15.66
N ASP A 445 8.46 -37.06 16.74
CA ASP A 445 7.59 -38.24 16.74
C ASP A 445 6.10 -37.89 16.59
N HIS A 446 5.80 -36.63 16.25
CA HIS A 446 4.47 -36.07 16.08
C HIS A 446 3.61 -36.02 17.36
N THR A 447 4.19 -36.35 18.53
CA THR A 447 3.58 -35.98 19.82
C THR A 447 3.64 -34.47 20.00
N TYR A 448 2.88 -33.91 20.94
CA TYR A 448 2.92 -32.48 21.20
C TYR A 448 2.79 -32.14 22.68
N THR A 449 3.35 -31.00 23.02
CA THR A 449 3.17 -30.34 24.30
C THR A 449 2.29 -29.11 24.12
N THR A 450 1.20 -29.01 24.88
CA THR A 450 0.40 -27.79 24.93
C THR A 450 1.04 -26.81 25.90
N ILE A 451 1.54 -25.67 25.44
CA ILE A 451 2.08 -24.60 26.29
C ILE A 451 1.03 -23.53 26.56
N ARG A 452 1.19 -22.79 27.66
CA ARG A 452 0.39 -21.61 28.01
C ARG A 452 1.33 -20.43 28.19
N VAL A 453 1.31 -19.51 27.24
CA VAL A 453 2.21 -18.34 27.20
C VAL A 453 1.45 -17.11 26.70
N PRO A 454 1.92 -15.88 26.91
CA PRO A 454 1.36 -14.70 26.28
C PRO A 454 1.45 -14.76 24.75
N VAL A 455 0.53 -14.11 24.03
CA VAL A 455 0.57 -14.01 22.56
C VAL A 455 1.84 -13.32 22.08
N VAL A 456 2.36 -12.34 22.83
CA VAL A 456 3.61 -11.62 22.51
C VAL A 456 4.88 -12.43 22.84
N ALA A 457 4.75 -13.62 23.42
CA ALA A 457 5.89 -14.38 23.93
C ALA A 457 7.03 -14.53 22.93
N SER A 458 8.26 -14.41 23.44
CA SER A 458 9.47 -14.63 22.65
C SER A 458 9.68 -16.12 22.37
N VAL A 459 10.41 -16.45 21.31
CA VAL A 459 10.80 -17.84 21.03
C VAL A 459 11.61 -18.42 22.20
N LYS A 460 12.41 -17.61 22.89
CA LYS A 460 13.11 -18.02 24.11
C LYS A 460 12.14 -18.46 25.21
N GLU A 461 11.07 -17.70 25.45
CA GLU A 461 10.03 -18.07 26.42
C GLU A 461 9.27 -19.33 26.00
N VAL A 462 9.01 -19.49 24.69
CA VAL A 462 8.40 -20.71 24.13
C VAL A 462 9.30 -21.92 24.38
N ILE A 463 10.60 -21.83 24.13
CA ILE A 463 11.57 -22.90 24.41
C ILE A 463 11.55 -23.26 25.89
N SER A 464 11.58 -22.27 26.78
CA SER A 464 11.51 -22.48 28.23
C SER A 464 10.22 -23.21 28.63
N ALA A 465 9.06 -22.79 28.11
CA ALA A 465 7.78 -23.40 28.43
C ALA A 465 7.65 -24.84 27.91
N VAL A 466 8.30 -25.17 26.79
CA VAL A 466 8.37 -26.54 26.27
C VAL A 466 9.33 -27.39 27.11
N ALA A 467 10.52 -26.87 27.41
CA ALA A 467 11.55 -27.54 28.20
C ALA A 467 11.04 -27.92 29.61
N ASP A 468 10.31 -27.02 30.27
CA ASP A 468 9.70 -27.25 31.58
C ASP A 468 8.74 -28.46 31.59
N LYS A 469 8.02 -28.68 30.48
CA LYS A 469 7.05 -29.78 30.37
C LYS A 469 7.68 -31.09 29.90
N LEU A 470 8.73 -31.02 29.09
CA LEU A 470 9.46 -32.20 28.60
C LEU A 470 10.54 -32.68 29.57
N GLY A 471 10.93 -31.87 30.56
CA GLY A 471 11.99 -32.21 31.53
C GLY A 471 13.40 -32.22 30.92
N SER A 472 13.58 -31.70 29.71
CA SER A 472 14.84 -31.60 28.99
C SER A 472 14.85 -30.34 28.13
N GLY A 473 15.83 -29.46 28.35
CA GLY A 473 15.88 -28.12 27.74
C GLY A 473 17.16 -27.78 26.99
N GLU A 474 18.18 -28.66 27.00
CA GLU A 474 19.46 -28.36 26.36
C GLU A 474 19.36 -28.51 24.83
N GLY A 475 19.67 -27.42 24.12
CA GLY A 475 19.83 -27.45 22.65
C GLY A 475 18.53 -27.42 21.82
N LEU A 476 17.36 -27.22 22.44
CA LEU A 476 16.10 -27.11 21.71
C LEU A 476 16.05 -25.87 20.80
N ILE A 477 15.56 -26.06 19.58
CA ILE A 477 15.21 -25.01 18.64
C ILE A 477 13.73 -25.08 18.30
N ILE A 478 13.14 -23.92 17.98
CA ILE A 478 11.77 -23.84 17.47
C ILE A 478 11.79 -23.69 15.95
N VAL A 479 11.00 -24.52 15.28
CA VAL A 479 10.94 -24.61 13.82
C VAL A 479 9.50 -24.42 13.37
N LYS A 480 9.27 -23.49 12.44
CA LYS A 480 8.02 -23.44 11.66
C LYS A 480 8.12 -24.42 10.51
N MET A 481 7.10 -25.23 10.30
CA MET A 481 7.03 -26.14 9.16
C MET A 481 5.73 -25.93 8.39
N SER A 482 5.84 -25.72 7.07
CA SER A 482 4.70 -25.64 6.15
C SER A 482 4.17 -27.02 5.79
N SER A 483 2.99 -27.09 5.15
CA SER A 483 2.43 -28.33 4.59
C SER A 483 3.26 -28.92 3.45
N GLY A 484 4.12 -28.11 2.83
CA GLY A 484 5.11 -28.54 1.83
C GLY A 484 6.37 -29.18 2.42
N GLY A 485 6.53 -29.15 3.75
CA GLY A 485 7.75 -29.62 4.43
C GLY A 485 8.89 -28.59 4.43
N GLU A 486 8.63 -27.34 4.04
CA GLU A 486 9.61 -26.26 4.19
C GLU A 486 9.75 -25.89 5.66
N LYS A 487 10.99 -25.80 6.14
CA LYS A 487 11.34 -25.63 7.55
C LYS A 487 12.08 -24.31 7.75
N VAL A 488 11.65 -23.52 8.73
CA VAL A 488 12.30 -22.25 9.10
C VAL A 488 12.59 -22.25 10.59
N VAL A 489 13.88 -22.19 10.95
CA VAL A 489 14.31 -22.03 12.34
C VAL A 489 14.02 -20.60 12.81
N LEU A 490 13.37 -20.45 13.95
CA LEU A 490 13.08 -19.15 14.54
C LEU A 490 14.21 -18.67 15.44
N LYS A 491 14.46 -17.36 15.43
CA LYS A 491 15.46 -16.75 16.28
C LYS A 491 14.92 -16.62 17.70
N PRO A 492 15.75 -16.76 18.75
CA PRO A 492 15.30 -16.61 20.14
C PRO A 492 14.61 -15.27 20.45
N ASN A 493 15.00 -14.20 19.75
CA ASN A 493 14.44 -12.85 19.91
C ASN A 493 13.17 -12.60 19.08
N ASP A 494 12.75 -13.54 18.23
CA ASP A 494 11.49 -13.40 17.51
C ASP A 494 10.33 -13.46 18.52
N VAL A 495 9.35 -12.58 18.34
CA VAL A 495 8.17 -12.45 19.22
C VAL A 495 6.89 -12.77 18.45
N SER A 496 5.87 -13.24 19.15
CA SER A 496 4.53 -13.52 18.59
C SER A 496 4.54 -14.43 17.36
N ALA A 497 5.29 -15.53 17.42
CA ALA A 497 5.46 -16.41 16.27
C ALA A 497 4.20 -17.21 15.88
N PHE A 498 3.19 -17.30 16.74
CA PHE A 498 2.04 -18.20 16.59
C PHE A 498 1.14 -17.86 15.39
N THR A 499 0.86 -16.56 15.18
CA THR A 499 -0.05 -16.08 14.13
C THR A 499 0.63 -15.97 12.77
N THR A 500 1.96 -15.97 12.74
CA THR A 500 2.79 -15.84 11.53
C THR A 500 2.95 -17.15 10.73
N LEU A 501 2.33 -18.24 11.17
CA LEU A 501 2.33 -19.52 10.47
C LEU A 501 1.50 -19.45 9.17
N SER A 502 1.87 -20.25 8.17
CA SER A 502 1.02 -20.47 6.99
C SER A 502 -0.32 -21.10 7.37
N VAL A 503 -1.26 -21.21 6.41
CA VAL A 503 -2.63 -21.69 6.68
C VAL A 503 -2.65 -23.06 7.35
N ASN A 504 -1.80 -23.99 6.92
CA ASN A 504 -1.63 -25.29 7.59
C ASN A 504 -0.28 -25.42 8.30
N GLY A 505 0.40 -24.31 8.58
CA GLY A 505 1.69 -24.33 9.27
C GLY A 505 1.58 -24.87 10.70
N ARG A 506 2.67 -25.47 11.17
CA ARG A 506 2.80 -26.00 12.54
C ARG A 506 4.15 -25.61 13.14
N LEU A 507 4.22 -25.62 14.47
CA LEU A 507 5.40 -25.28 15.22
C LEU A 507 5.97 -26.54 15.88
N PHE A 508 7.27 -26.75 15.71
CA PHE A 508 7.99 -27.89 16.24
C PHE A 508 9.08 -27.45 17.20
N ALA A 509 9.36 -28.27 18.22
CA ALA A 509 10.53 -28.19 19.06
C ALA A 509 11.37 -29.45 18.86
N CYS A 510 12.64 -29.28 18.53
CA CYS A 510 13.57 -30.40 18.40
C CYS A 510 15.01 -29.95 18.69
N PRO A 511 15.91 -30.88 19.04
CA PRO A 511 17.34 -30.67 18.98
C PRO A 511 17.83 -30.31 17.56
N ARG A 512 18.92 -29.54 17.45
CA ARG A 512 19.44 -29.08 16.15
C ARG A 512 19.84 -30.21 15.19
N ASP A 513 20.37 -31.30 15.71
CA ASP A 513 20.77 -32.49 14.96
C ASP A 513 19.57 -33.25 14.36
N GLN A 514 18.35 -33.03 14.87
CA GLN A 514 17.12 -33.66 14.39
C GLN A 514 16.35 -32.82 13.37
N PHE A 515 16.82 -31.61 13.06
CA PHE A 515 16.15 -30.66 12.16
C PHE A 515 15.80 -31.27 10.79
N ASP A 516 16.75 -31.96 10.18
CA ASP A 516 16.58 -32.53 8.84
C ASP A 516 15.57 -33.70 8.82
N SER A 517 15.37 -34.35 9.96
CA SER A 517 14.45 -35.49 10.10
C SER A 517 13.00 -35.09 10.38
N LEU A 518 12.71 -33.80 10.66
CA LEU A 518 11.34 -33.32 10.83
C LEU A 518 10.50 -33.55 9.56
N THR A 519 9.26 -33.99 9.74
CA THR A 519 8.28 -34.24 8.66
C THR A 519 6.92 -33.60 8.97
N PRO A 520 6.18 -33.12 7.95
CA PRO A 520 4.83 -32.58 8.15
C PRO A 520 3.87 -33.58 8.81
N LEU A 521 2.91 -33.07 9.56
CA LEU A 521 1.82 -33.87 10.12
C LEU A 521 0.76 -34.17 9.04
N PRO A 522 0.05 -35.31 9.13
CA PRO A 522 -1.07 -35.61 8.22
C PRO A 522 -2.15 -34.53 8.20
N GLU A 523 -2.43 -33.89 9.34
CA GLU A 523 -3.40 -32.78 9.43
C GLU A 523 -2.99 -31.54 8.62
N GLN A 524 -1.70 -31.40 8.25
CA GLN A 524 -1.22 -30.29 7.44
C GLN A 524 -1.49 -30.47 5.94
N GLU A 525 -1.82 -31.69 5.49
CA GLU A 525 -2.06 -31.98 4.08
C GLU A 525 -3.36 -31.36 3.56
N GLY A 526 -4.28 -31.01 4.45
CA GLY A 526 -5.59 -30.45 4.12
C GLY A 526 -6.64 -31.51 3.79
N PRO A 527 -7.81 -31.11 3.25
CA PRO A 527 -8.91 -32.04 2.95
C PRO A 527 -8.60 -32.96 1.77
N SER A 528 -9.06 -34.21 1.84
CA SER A 528 -8.99 -35.18 0.74
C SER A 528 -10.23 -35.19 -0.16
N THR A 529 -11.34 -34.59 0.30
CA THR A 529 -12.61 -34.49 -0.43
C THR A 529 -13.11 -33.05 -0.46
N GLY A 530 -13.58 -32.58 -1.62
CA GLY A 530 -14.13 -31.23 -1.77
C GLY A 530 -15.48 -31.06 -1.06
N THR A 531 -15.87 -29.81 -0.83
CA THR A 531 -17.11 -29.43 -0.12
C THR A 531 -18.19 -28.85 -1.05
N VAL A 532 -18.01 -28.99 -2.37
CA VAL A 532 -18.94 -28.53 -3.42
C VAL A 532 -20.40 -28.80 -3.09
N GLY A 533 -20.76 -30.02 -2.65
CA GLY A 533 -22.15 -30.38 -2.34
C GLY A 533 -22.81 -29.55 -1.23
N THR A 534 -22.02 -28.89 -0.38
CA THR A 534 -22.50 -28.00 0.68
C THR A 534 -22.69 -26.57 0.16
N PHE A 535 -21.63 -25.93 -0.32
CA PHE A 535 -21.70 -24.51 -0.66
C PHE A 535 -22.30 -24.23 -2.04
N GLU A 536 -22.43 -25.25 -2.91
CA GLU A 536 -23.19 -25.15 -4.17
C GLU A 536 -24.63 -24.71 -3.92
N LEU A 537 -25.26 -25.22 -2.84
CA LEU A 537 -26.63 -24.91 -2.42
C LEU A 537 -26.78 -23.51 -1.82
N MET A 538 -25.67 -22.88 -1.42
CA MET A 538 -25.65 -21.51 -0.87
C MET A 538 -25.60 -20.49 -2.01
N SER A 539 -26.34 -19.38 -1.91
CA SER A 539 -26.29 -18.35 -2.95
C SER A 539 -24.92 -17.67 -3.00
N SER A 540 -24.46 -17.25 -4.19
CA SER A 540 -23.20 -16.51 -4.33
C SER A 540 -23.21 -15.20 -3.54
N LYS A 541 -24.38 -14.55 -3.42
CA LYS A 541 -24.57 -13.31 -2.66
C LYS A 541 -24.44 -13.55 -1.16
N ASP A 542 -25.05 -14.61 -0.62
CA ASP A 542 -24.95 -14.94 0.81
C ASP A 542 -23.53 -15.32 1.22
N LEU A 543 -22.82 -16.08 0.39
CA LEU A 543 -21.41 -16.40 0.59
C LEU A 543 -20.56 -15.12 0.64
N ALA A 544 -20.68 -14.26 -0.37
CA ALA A 544 -19.93 -12.99 -0.43
C ALA A 544 -20.26 -12.04 0.73
N TYR A 545 -21.52 -12.01 1.16
CA TYR A 545 -21.98 -11.23 2.30
C TYR A 545 -21.38 -11.73 3.62
N GLN A 546 -21.47 -13.02 3.90
CA GLN A 546 -20.89 -13.60 5.12
C GLN A 546 -19.37 -13.52 5.13
N MET A 547 -18.72 -13.63 3.96
CA MET A 547 -17.28 -13.37 3.82
C MET A 547 -16.97 -11.93 4.20
N THR A 548 -17.68 -10.97 3.63
CA THR A 548 -17.47 -9.55 3.92
C THR A 548 -17.69 -9.18 5.38
N ILE A 549 -18.71 -9.73 6.04
CA ILE A 549 -18.88 -9.53 7.50
C ILE A 549 -17.69 -10.07 8.28
N TYR A 550 -17.25 -11.28 7.97
CA TYR A 550 -16.14 -11.89 8.70
C TYR A 550 -14.82 -11.13 8.45
N ASP A 551 -14.59 -10.69 7.22
CA ASP A 551 -13.42 -9.90 6.86
C ASP A 551 -13.45 -8.52 7.54
N TRP A 552 -14.62 -7.87 7.68
CA TRP A 552 -14.78 -6.64 8.45
C TRP A 552 -14.47 -6.82 9.94
N GLU A 553 -14.88 -7.94 10.52
CA GLU A 553 -14.54 -8.26 11.92
C GLU A 553 -13.03 -8.39 12.09
N LEU A 554 -12.34 -9.12 11.20
CA LEU A 554 -10.88 -9.26 11.23
C LEU A 554 -10.17 -7.92 10.99
N PHE A 555 -10.62 -7.15 9.99
CA PHE A 555 -10.03 -5.87 9.62
C PHE A 555 -10.16 -4.81 10.73
N ASN A 556 -11.30 -4.78 11.42
CA ASN A 556 -11.51 -3.87 12.55
C ASN A 556 -10.74 -4.28 13.81
N CYS A 557 -10.31 -5.54 13.92
CA CYS A 557 -9.39 -5.96 14.99
C CYS A 557 -7.95 -5.45 14.78
N VAL A 558 -7.57 -5.09 13.55
CA VAL A 558 -6.22 -4.60 13.24
C VAL A 558 -6.03 -3.20 13.78
N HIS A 559 -5.12 -3.01 14.74
CA HIS A 559 -4.76 -1.67 15.20
C HIS A 559 -3.85 -0.95 14.18
N GLU A 560 -3.91 0.38 14.12
CA GLU A 560 -3.09 1.20 13.19
C GLU A 560 -1.59 0.97 13.39
N LEU A 561 -1.18 0.87 14.66
CA LEU A 561 0.21 0.61 15.06
C LEU A 561 0.72 -0.78 14.65
N GLU A 562 -0.15 -1.78 14.45
CA GLU A 562 0.29 -3.11 13.99
C GLU A 562 0.93 -3.04 12.60
N LEU A 563 0.44 -2.15 11.73
CA LEU A 563 1.02 -1.91 10.42
C LEU A 563 2.44 -1.35 10.52
N ILE A 564 2.69 -0.50 11.51
CA ILE A 564 4.01 0.11 11.76
C ILE A 564 4.96 -0.94 12.35
N TYR A 565 4.52 -1.68 13.38
CA TYR A 565 5.32 -2.74 14.00
C TYR A 565 5.67 -3.83 13.00
N HIS A 566 4.74 -4.20 12.12
CA HIS A 566 4.99 -5.14 11.05
C HIS A 566 6.08 -4.63 10.09
N THR A 567 5.94 -3.38 9.63
CA THR A 567 6.84 -2.77 8.63
C THR A 567 8.25 -2.55 9.15
N PHE A 568 8.40 -2.07 10.39
CA PHE A 568 9.70 -1.78 11.01
C PHE A 568 10.27 -2.96 11.81
N GLY A 569 9.58 -4.10 11.83
CA GLY A 569 10.00 -5.31 12.54
C GLY A 569 9.51 -5.36 13.99
N ARG A 570 8.55 -6.25 14.25
CA ARG A 570 7.90 -6.51 15.56
C ARG A 570 8.87 -6.74 16.73
N HIS A 571 10.04 -7.35 16.47
CA HIS A 571 11.07 -7.57 17.49
C HIS A 571 11.66 -6.27 18.05
N ASN A 572 11.67 -5.17 17.27
CA ASN A 572 12.18 -3.87 17.71
C ASN A 572 11.25 -3.21 18.75
N PHE A 573 9.96 -3.53 18.70
CA PHE A 573 8.95 -2.95 19.58
C PHE A 573 8.54 -3.89 20.72
N LYS A 574 8.81 -5.20 20.59
CA LYS A 574 8.29 -6.26 21.48
C LYS A 574 6.77 -6.18 21.63
N LYS A 575 6.08 -5.86 20.54
CA LYS A 575 4.62 -5.81 20.43
C LYS A 575 4.13 -6.85 19.42
N THR A 576 2.88 -7.27 19.58
CA THR A 576 2.25 -8.23 18.67
C THR A 576 1.70 -7.54 17.41
N THR A 577 1.57 -8.31 16.33
CA THR A 577 0.83 -7.94 15.11
C THR A 577 -0.20 -9.02 14.77
N ALA A 578 -0.71 -9.72 15.79
CA ALA A 578 -1.53 -10.91 15.65
C ALA A 578 -2.79 -10.68 14.81
N ASN A 579 -3.46 -9.53 14.96
CA ASN A 579 -4.68 -9.24 14.21
C ASN A 579 -4.36 -9.01 12.74
N LEU A 580 -3.29 -8.26 12.45
CA LEU A 580 -2.80 -8.08 11.09
C LEU A 580 -2.39 -9.41 10.45
N ASP A 581 -1.62 -10.24 11.16
CA ASP A 581 -1.17 -11.54 10.68
C ASP A 581 -2.36 -12.45 10.30
N LEU A 582 -3.39 -12.51 11.15
CA LEU A 582 -4.59 -13.31 10.89
C LEU A 582 -5.38 -12.77 9.69
N PHE A 583 -5.45 -11.46 9.53
CA PHE A 583 -6.15 -10.86 8.39
C PHE A 583 -5.39 -11.05 7.06
N LEU A 584 -4.06 -10.96 7.07
CA LEU A 584 -3.23 -11.29 5.90
C LEU A 584 -3.30 -12.80 5.59
N ARG A 585 -3.34 -13.66 6.61
CA ARG A 585 -3.53 -15.10 6.44
C ARG A 585 -4.91 -15.44 5.85
N ARG A 586 -5.95 -14.69 6.20
CA ARG A 586 -7.30 -14.83 5.63
C ARG A 586 -7.31 -14.65 4.11
N PHE A 587 -6.49 -13.74 3.57
CA PHE A 587 -6.34 -13.59 2.11
C PHE A 587 -5.88 -14.91 1.46
N ASN A 588 -4.80 -15.50 1.99
CA ASN A 588 -4.26 -16.77 1.50
C ASN A 588 -5.25 -17.94 1.70
N GLU A 589 -5.97 -17.96 2.82
CA GLU A 589 -7.02 -18.97 3.09
C GLU A 589 -8.10 -18.95 2.01
N ILE A 590 -8.61 -17.77 1.63
CA ILE A 590 -9.62 -17.64 0.57
C ILE A 590 -9.04 -18.02 -0.79
N GLN A 591 -7.81 -17.58 -1.10
CA GLN A 591 -7.15 -17.93 -2.35
C GLN A 591 -7.00 -19.45 -2.50
N PHE A 592 -6.48 -20.13 -1.47
CA PHE A 592 -6.30 -21.58 -1.50
C PHE A 592 -7.62 -22.34 -1.41
N TRP A 593 -8.68 -21.77 -0.82
CA TRP A 593 -10.03 -22.36 -0.85
C TRP A 593 -10.53 -22.53 -2.29
N VAL A 594 -10.38 -21.50 -3.13
CA VAL A 594 -10.74 -21.56 -4.56
C VAL A 594 -10.00 -22.68 -5.27
N VAL A 595 -8.67 -22.72 -5.12
CA VAL A 595 -7.82 -23.72 -5.78
C VAL A 595 -8.13 -25.14 -5.30
N THR A 596 -8.36 -25.30 -4.00
CA THR A 596 -8.69 -26.59 -3.35
C THR A 596 -9.98 -27.16 -3.92
N GLU A 597 -11.07 -26.39 -3.92
CA GLU A 597 -12.37 -26.88 -4.39
C GLU A 597 -12.37 -27.22 -5.88
N ILE A 598 -11.64 -26.45 -6.70
CA ILE A 598 -11.50 -26.75 -8.14
C ILE A 598 -10.68 -28.03 -8.36
N CYS A 599 -9.55 -28.17 -7.66
CA CYS A 599 -8.65 -29.33 -7.83
C CYS A 599 -9.22 -30.63 -7.26
N LEU A 600 -10.13 -30.56 -6.27
CA LEU A 600 -10.82 -31.73 -5.72
C LEU A 600 -12.09 -32.11 -6.52
N CYS A 601 -12.50 -31.31 -7.50
CA CYS A 601 -13.69 -31.55 -8.30
C CYS A 601 -13.35 -32.35 -9.59
N SER A 602 -13.52 -33.67 -9.53
CA SER A 602 -13.18 -34.58 -10.64
C SER A 602 -14.06 -34.41 -11.88
N GLN A 603 -15.33 -34.00 -11.71
CA GLN A 603 -16.31 -33.88 -12.79
C GLN A 603 -16.16 -32.55 -13.54
N LEU A 604 -15.82 -32.62 -14.83
CA LEU A 604 -15.62 -31.42 -15.69
C LEU A 604 -16.81 -30.47 -15.69
N SER A 605 -18.04 -30.98 -15.81
CA SER A 605 -19.25 -30.14 -15.81
C SER A 605 -19.43 -29.36 -14.50
N LYS A 606 -19.17 -30.01 -13.35
CA LYS A 606 -19.21 -29.36 -12.04
C LYS A 606 -18.06 -28.38 -11.83
N ARG A 607 -16.86 -28.65 -12.37
CA ARG A 607 -15.76 -27.67 -12.34
C ARG A 607 -16.10 -26.38 -13.08
N VAL A 608 -16.74 -26.47 -14.25
CA VAL A 608 -17.22 -25.27 -14.97
C VAL A 608 -18.24 -24.50 -14.13
N GLN A 609 -19.13 -25.19 -13.42
CA GLN A 609 -20.07 -24.55 -12.49
C GLN A 609 -19.34 -23.87 -11.31
N LEU A 610 -18.25 -24.45 -10.80
CA LEU A 610 -17.41 -23.83 -9.77
C LEU A 610 -16.74 -22.55 -10.27
N LEU A 611 -16.12 -22.54 -11.46
CA LEU A 611 -15.54 -21.31 -12.02
C LEU A 611 -16.60 -20.20 -12.08
N LYS A 612 -17.77 -20.52 -12.66
CA LYS A 612 -18.90 -19.59 -12.72
C LYS A 612 -19.35 -19.13 -11.33
N LYS A 613 -19.35 -20.01 -10.33
CA LYS A 613 -19.77 -19.70 -8.96
C LYS A 613 -18.76 -18.77 -8.27
N PHE A 614 -17.46 -19.02 -8.38
CA PHE A 614 -16.42 -18.17 -7.81
C PHE A 614 -16.37 -16.79 -8.47
N ILE A 615 -16.51 -16.70 -9.80
CA ILE A 615 -16.60 -15.41 -10.51
C ILE A 615 -17.80 -14.60 -9.99
N LYS A 616 -18.95 -15.24 -9.75
CA LYS A 616 -20.11 -14.58 -9.14
C LYS A 616 -19.88 -14.13 -7.70
N ILE A 617 -19.21 -14.94 -6.88
CA ILE A 617 -18.88 -14.57 -5.50
C ILE A 617 -17.94 -13.36 -5.52
N ALA A 618 -16.90 -13.37 -6.36
CA ALA A 618 -15.99 -12.24 -6.55
C ALA A 618 -16.73 -10.97 -6.97
N ALA A 619 -17.65 -11.07 -7.94
CA ALA A 619 -18.47 -9.94 -8.38
C ALA A 619 -19.26 -9.30 -7.21
N HIS A 620 -19.88 -10.12 -6.35
CA HIS A 620 -20.56 -9.62 -5.16
C HIS A 620 -19.61 -9.08 -4.08
N CYS A 621 -18.42 -9.67 -3.88
CA CYS A 621 -17.40 -9.08 -3.01
C CYS A 621 -17.00 -7.68 -3.47
N LYS A 622 -16.79 -7.49 -4.79
CA LYS A 622 -16.52 -6.17 -5.38
C LYS A 622 -17.69 -5.21 -5.18
N GLU A 623 -18.93 -5.66 -5.37
CA GLU A 623 -20.16 -4.88 -5.10
C GLU A 623 -20.23 -4.40 -3.65
N TYR A 624 -19.85 -5.25 -2.69
CA TYR A 624 -19.75 -4.90 -1.27
C TYR A 624 -18.50 -4.09 -0.90
N LYS A 625 -17.71 -3.63 -1.89
CA LYS A 625 -16.43 -2.92 -1.69
C LYS A 625 -15.43 -3.73 -0.86
N ASN A 626 -15.56 -5.05 -0.82
CA ASN A 626 -14.59 -5.98 -0.24
C ASN A 626 -13.58 -6.40 -1.31
N LEU A 627 -12.63 -5.50 -1.58
CA LEU A 627 -11.61 -5.73 -2.61
C LEU A 627 -10.59 -6.78 -2.17
N ASN A 628 -10.35 -6.94 -0.87
CA ASN A 628 -9.45 -7.98 -0.35
C ASN A 628 -9.89 -9.39 -0.79
N SER A 629 -11.14 -9.75 -0.52
CA SER A 629 -11.65 -11.09 -0.85
C SER A 629 -12.00 -11.24 -2.33
N PHE A 630 -12.35 -10.15 -3.01
CA PHE A 630 -12.41 -10.12 -4.46
C PHE A 630 -11.07 -10.57 -5.06
N PHE A 631 -9.97 -9.89 -4.74
CA PHE A 631 -8.64 -10.24 -5.28
C PHE A 631 -8.16 -11.62 -4.83
N ALA A 632 -8.45 -12.04 -3.60
CA ALA A 632 -8.11 -13.39 -3.14
C ALA A 632 -8.76 -14.46 -4.04
N ILE A 633 -10.02 -14.28 -4.44
CA ILE A 633 -10.71 -15.21 -5.33
C ILE A 633 -10.11 -15.17 -6.74
N ILE A 634 -9.85 -13.97 -7.29
CA ILE A 634 -9.28 -13.85 -8.64
C ILE A 634 -7.87 -14.46 -8.68
N MET A 635 -7.01 -14.19 -7.70
CA MET A 635 -5.69 -14.82 -7.60
C MET A 635 -5.76 -16.34 -7.41
N GLY A 636 -6.84 -16.84 -6.80
CA GLY A 636 -7.11 -18.28 -6.74
C GLY A 636 -7.45 -18.87 -8.12
N LEU A 637 -8.22 -18.15 -8.93
CA LEU A 637 -8.55 -18.54 -10.31
C LEU A 637 -7.35 -18.42 -11.27
N SER A 638 -6.50 -17.41 -11.10
CA SER A 638 -5.25 -17.23 -11.87
C SER A 638 -4.14 -18.20 -11.43
N ASN A 639 -4.30 -18.94 -10.32
CA ASN A 639 -3.30 -19.89 -9.85
C ASN A 639 -2.98 -20.92 -10.94
N VAL A 640 -1.69 -21.28 -11.09
CA VAL A 640 -1.20 -22.20 -12.12
C VAL A 640 -1.94 -23.55 -12.14
N ALA A 641 -2.41 -24.05 -10.99
CA ALA A 641 -3.19 -25.29 -10.93
C ALA A 641 -4.61 -25.15 -11.52
N VAL A 642 -5.17 -23.93 -11.55
CA VAL A 642 -6.51 -23.64 -12.10
C VAL A 642 -6.42 -23.11 -13.53
N SER A 643 -5.54 -22.14 -13.81
CA SER A 643 -5.42 -21.52 -15.13
C SER A 643 -4.99 -22.50 -16.22
N ARG A 644 -4.27 -23.57 -15.88
CA ARG A 644 -3.88 -24.63 -16.83
C ARG A 644 -5.02 -25.54 -17.31
N LEU A 645 -6.20 -25.51 -16.67
CA LEU A 645 -7.32 -26.42 -16.96
C LEU A 645 -8.08 -25.95 -18.22
N SER A 646 -7.44 -26.04 -19.39
CA SER A 646 -7.95 -25.48 -20.64
C SER A 646 -9.33 -26.01 -21.01
N LEU A 647 -9.60 -27.31 -20.81
CA LEU A 647 -10.92 -27.90 -21.13
C LEU A 647 -12.02 -27.34 -20.24
N THR A 648 -11.68 -26.98 -19.00
CA THR A 648 -12.62 -26.35 -18.07
C THR A 648 -12.88 -24.89 -18.47
N TRP A 649 -11.84 -24.12 -18.79
CA TRP A 649 -11.96 -22.71 -19.20
C TRP A 649 -12.66 -22.55 -20.56
N GLU A 650 -12.35 -23.42 -21.54
CA GLU A 650 -12.98 -23.40 -22.86
C GLU A 650 -14.51 -23.51 -22.77
N LYS A 651 -15.01 -24.40 -21.90
CA LYS A 651 -16.44 -24.65 -21.68
C LYS A 651 -17.14 -23.61 -20.80
N LEU A 652 -16.42 -22.64 -20.24
CA LEU A 652 -17.04 -21.53 -19.51
C LEU A 652 -17.82 -20.63 -20.49
N PRO A 653 -19.07 -20.25 -20.19
CA PRO A 653 -19.83 -19.35 -21.07
C PRO A 653 -19.10 -18.02 -21.28
N SER A 654 -19.12 -17.49 -22.51
CA SER A 654 -18.39 -16.27 -22.92
C SER A 654 -18.65 -15.08 -22.00
N LYS A 655 -19.90 -14.89 -21.54
CA LYS A 655 -20.26 -13.88 -20.54
C LYS A 655 -19.34 -13.90 -19.30
N PHE A 656 -19.02 -15.07 -18.77
CA PHE A 656 -18.18 -15.20 -17.57
C PHE A 656 -16.69 -15.11 -17.89
N LYS A 657 -16.27 -15.48 -19.10
CA LYS A 657 -14.90 -15.21 -19.57
C LYS A 657 -14.63 -13.70 -19.62
N LYS A 658 -15.54 -12.92 -20.21
CA LYS A 658 -15.45 -11.46 -20.27
C LYS A 658 -15.38 -10.83 -18.86
N ILE A 659 -16.28 -11.22 -17.96
CA ILE A 659 -16.27 -10.73 -16.56
C ILE A 659 -14.94 -11.08 -15.86
N TYR A 660 -14.42 -12.29 -16.07
CA TYR A 660 -13.15 -12.69 -15.46
C TYR A 660 -11.95 -11.90 -16.03
N ALA A 661 -11.88 -11.69 -17.35
CA ALA A 661 -10.84 -10.88 -17.97
C ALA A 661 -10.86 -9.42 -17.46
N GLU A 662 -12.05 -8.83 -17.32
CA GLU A 662 -12.21 -7.51 -16.67
C GLU A 662 -11.71 -7.53 -15.22
N PHE A 663 -11.95 -8.61 -14.46
CA PHE A 663 -11.45 -8.72 -13.09
C PHE A 663 -9.93 -8.90 -13.03
N GLU A 664 -9.34 -9.63 -13.97
CA GLU A 664 -7.91 -9.84 -14.07
C GLU A 664 -7.18 -8.54 -14.46
N SER A 665 -7.76 -7.71 -15.33
CA SER A 665 -7.17 -6.40 -15.68
C SER A 665 -7.07 -5.43 -14.49
N LEU A 666 -7.90 -5.58 -13.46
CA LEU A 666 -7.75 -4.80 -12.21
C LEU A 666 -6.50 -5.19 -11.39
N MET A 667 -5.91 -6.37 -11.64
CA MET A 667 -4.68 -6.82 -10.97
C MET A 667 -3.40 -6.35 -11.66
N ASP A 668 -3.50 -5.66 -12.81
CA ASP A 668 -2.36 -5.23 -13.60
C ASP A 668 -1.34 -4.47 -12.72
N PRO A 669 -0.08 -4.97 -12.59
CA PRO A 669 0.95 -4.32 -11.78
C PRO A 669 1.52 -3.06 -12.42
N SER A 670 1.23 -2.80 -13.69
CA SER A 670 1.76 -1.68 -14.46
C SER A 670 1.50 -0.34 -13.75
N ARG A 671 2.50 0.54 -13.81
CA ARG A 671 2.47 1.89 -13.19
C ARG A 671 2.05 1.83 -11.71
N ASN A 672 2.61 0.86 -10.97
CA ASN A 672 2.33 0.61 -9.56
C ASN A 672 0.84 0.33 -9.28
N HIS A 673 0.27 -0.64 -9.97
CA HIS A 673 -1.13 -1.04 -9.83
C HIS A 673 -2.14 0.11 -10.07
N ARG A 674 -1.92 0.90 -11.13
CA ARG A 674 -2.73 2.09 -11.44
C ARG A 674 -4.23 1.77 -11.56
N ALA A 675 -4.59 0.66 -12.21
CA ALA A 675 -5.99 0.24 -12.37
C ALA A 675 -6.71 0.06 -11.02
N TYR A 676 -6.08 -0.63 -10.07
CA TYR A 676 -6.59 -0.76 -8.70
C TYR A 676 -6.67 0.60 -7.99
N ARG A 677 -5.61 1.42 -8.06
CA ARG A 677 -5.57 2.71 -7.35
C ARG A 677 -6.66 3.66 -7.83
N LEU A 678 -6.87 3.75 -9.15
CA LEU A 678 -7.95 4.55 -9.75
C LEU A 678 -9.33 4.03 -9.36
N THR A 679 -9.50 2.70 -9.25
CA THR A 679 -10.75 2.10 -8.78
C THR A 679 -11.03 2.52 -7.32
N VAL A 680 -10.05 2.36 -6.41
CA VAL A 680 -10.22 2.68 -4.99
C VAL A 680 -10.44 4.18 -4.76
N ALA A 681 -9.74 5.04 -5.51
CA ALA A 681 -9.88 6.50 -5.39
C ALA A 681 -11.30 7.01 -5.67
N LYS A 682 -12.11 6.24 -6.42
CA LYS A 682 -13.51 6.55 -6.73
C LYS A 682 -14.52 5.97 -5.75
N LEU A 683 -14.09 5.15 -4.80
CA LEU A 683 -14.98 4.51 -3.84
C LEU A 683 -15.03 5.32 -2.55
N ASP A 684 -16.24 5.50 -2.02
CA ASP A 684 -16.43 5.98 -0.65
C ASP A 684 -16.38 4.82 0.35
N PRO A 685 -15.89 5.04 1.58
CA PRO A 685 -16.02 4.10 2.69
C PRO A 685 -17.49 3.68 2.88
N PRO A 686 -17.78 2.48 3.44
CA PRO A 686 -16.85 1.47 3.95
C PRO A 686 -16.19 0.64 2.84
N ILE A 687 -14.87 0.42 2.92
CA ILE A 687 -14.06 -0.34 1.95
C ILE A 687 -13.13 -1.31 2.70
N ILE A 688 -12.98 -2.55 2.20
CA ILE A 688 -11.86 -3.42 2.59
C ILE A 688 -10.84 -3.41 1.44
N PRO A 689 -9.66 -2.77 1.61
CA PRO A 689 -8.69 -2.59 0.53
C PRO A 689 -7.93 -3.88 0.22
N PHE A 690 -7.20 -3.90 -0.90
CA PHE A 690 -6.28 -5.00 -1.21
C PHE A 690 -5.05 -4.95 -0.29
N MET A 691 -5.15 -5.60 0.87
CA MET A 691 -4.16 -5.50 1.95
C MET A 691 -2.74 -5.92 1.55
N PRO A 692 -2.51 -7.02 0.80
CA PRO A 692 -1.15 -7.37 0.36
C PRO A 692 -0.43 -6.25 -0.39
N LEU A 693 -1.15 -5.47 -1.22
CA LEU A 693 -0.56 -4.32 -1.90
C LEU A 693 -0.24 -3.17 -0.96
N LEU A 694 -1.09 -2.90 0.05
CA LEU A 694 -0.77 -1.89 1.07
C LEU A 694 0.46 -2.27 1.91
N ILE A 695 0.61 -3.54 2.28
CA ILE A 695 1.80 -4.02 2.99
C ILE A 695 3.04 -3.94 2.09
N LYS A 696 2.90 -4.24 0.79
CA LYS A 696 3.96 -4.02 -0.20
C LYS A 696 4.37 -2.55 -0.25
N ASP A 697 3.41 -1.61 -0.34
CA ASP A 697 3.68 -0.17 -0.35
C ASP A 697 4.49 0.27 0.88
N MET A 698 4.11 -0.19 2.07
CA MET A 698 4.83 0.13 3.31
C MET A 698 6.23 -0.48 3.34
N THR A 699 6.38 -1.73 2.90
CA THR A 699 7.67 -2.43 2.85
C THR A 699 8.63 -1.75 1.88
N PHE A 700 8.19 -1.46 0.66
CA PHE A 700 9.00 -0.75 -0.34
C PHE A 700 9.36 0.66 0.12
N THR A 701 8.44 1.37 0.76
CA THR A 701 8.74 2.68 1.35
C THR A 701 9.78 2.56 2.46
N HIS A 702 9.71 1.52 3.29
CA HIS A 702 10.65 1.29 4.38
C HIS A 702 12.06 0.94 3.88
N GLU A 703 12.16 0.04 2.90
CA GLU A 703 13.44 -0.41 2.33
C GLU A 703 14.08 0.62 1.39
N GLY A 704 13.26 1.36 0.63
CA GLY A 704 13.72 2.37 -0.32
C GLY A 704 14.16 3.69 0.31
N ASN A 705 13.77 3.98 1.56
CA ASN A 705 14.07 5.24 2.23
C ASN A 705 14.78 4.99 3.56
N LYS A 706 15.89 5.67 3.83
CA LYS A 706 16.57 5.56 5.13
C LYS A 706 15.73 6.19 6.24
N THR A 707 15.68 5.54 7.41
CA THR A 707 15.02 6.08 8.62
C THR A 707 15.76 7.29 9.19
N PHE A 708 17.10 7.31 9.03
CA PHE A 708 17.95 8.41 9.46
C PHE A 708 18.82 8.92 8.30
N ILE A 709 18.93 10.24 8.17
CA ILE A 709 19.79 10.95 7.21
C ILE A 709 20.65 11.90 8.03
N ASP A 710 21.97 11.77 7.95
CA ASP A 710 22.92 12.60 8.74
C ASP A 710 22.60 12.63 10.25
N ASN A 711 22.23 11.48 10.81
CA ASN A 711 21.77 11.28 12.19
C ASN A 711 20.45 11.98 12.57
N LEU A 712 19.78 12.66 11.63
CA LEU A 712 18.44 13.20 11.80
C LEU A 712 17.39 12.17 11.37
N VAL A 713 16.26 12.14 12.07
CA VAL A 713 15.09 11.34 11.69
C VAL A 713 14.59 11.85 10.35
N ASN A 714 14.45 10.96 9.36
CA ASN A 714 13.82 11.28 8.09
C ASN A 714 12.29 11.31 8.28
N PHE A 715 11.74 12.50 8.51
CA PHE A 715 10.31 12.68 8.77
C PHE A 715 9.47 12.65 7.48
N GLU A 716 10.08 12.88 6.31
CA GLU A 716 9.43 12.62 5.02
C GLU A 716 9.06 11.13 4.90
N LYS A 717 10.00 10.22 5.21
CA LYS A 717 9.70 8.77 5.28
C LYS A 717 8.58 8.47 6.28
N MET A 718 8.60 9.10 7.46
CA MET A 718 7.54 8.90 8.47
C MET A 718 6.16 9.28 7.92
N ARG A 719 6.06 10.42 7.25
CA ARG A 719 4.83 10.88 6.59
C ARG A 719 4.37 9.94 5.48
N MET A 720 5.29 9.42 4.66
CA MET A 720 4.97 8.45 3.61
C MET A 720 4.34 7.18 4.19
N ILE A 721 4.89 6.63 5.27
CA ILE A 721 4.32 5.46 5.94
C ILE A 721 2.96 5.79 6.59
N ALA A 722 2.87 6.93 7.29
CA ALA A 722 1.63 7.39 7.92
C ALA A 722 0.50 7.62 6.90
N ASN A 723 0.81 8.03 5.66
CA ASN A 723 -0.17 8.14 4.59
C ASN A 723 -0.88 6.80 4.33
N THR A 724 -0.14 5.70 4.24
CA THR A 724 -0.73 4.37 4.01
C THR A 724 -1.61 3.93 5.17
N VAL A 725 -1.20 4.19 6.41
CA VAL A 725 -2.01 3.90 7.60
C VAL A 725 -3.28 4.75 7.62
N ARG A 726 -3.20 6.04 7.25
CA ARG A 726 -4.37 6.91 7.11
C ARG A 726 -5.32 6.44 6.01
N THR A 727 -4.83 5.85 4.92
CA THR A 727 -5.69 5.20 3.93
C THR A 727 -6.49 4.04 4.55
N VAL A 728 -5.86 3.21 5.38
CA VAL A 728 -6.56 2.14 6.12
C VAL A 728 -7.63 2.72 7.03
N LYS A 729 -7.31 3.80 7.77
CA LYS A 729 -8.28 4.52 8.63
C LYS A 729 -9.45 5.08 7.83
N PHE A 730 -9.20 5.68 6.67
CA PHE A 730 -10.24 6.18 5.78
C PHE A 730 -11.17 5.06 5.31
N CYS A 731 -10.61 3.93 4.85
CA CYS A 731 -11.38 2.78 4.36
C CYS A 731 -12.39 2.26 5.39
N ARG A 732 -12.08 2.32 6.69
CA ARG A 732 -12.95 1.88 7.80
C ARG A 732 -13.65 3.00 8.56
N SER A 733 -13.67 4.22 8.04
CA SER A 733 -14.29 5.38 8.71
C SER A 733 -15.82 5.31 8.82
N GLN A 734 -16.46 4.47 8.01
CA GLN A 734 -17.90 4.19 8.06
C GLN A 734 -18.15 2.73 8.43
N SER A 735 -19.28 2.44 9.06
CA SER A 735 -19.69 1.08 9.39
C SER A 735 -20.26 0.36 8.17
N PHE A 736 -19.96 -0.94 8.04
CA PHE A 736 -20.56 -1.77 7.01
C PHE A 736 -21.94 -2.25 7.46
N ASN A 737 -23.00 -1.63 6.92
CA ASN A 737 -24.40 -2.01 7.14
C ASN A 737 -25.12 -2.25 5.80
N PRO A 738 -24.99 -3.45 5.22
CA PRO A 738 -25.80 -3.86 4.08
C PRO A 738 -27.27 -4.08 4.49
N ASP A 739 -28.21 -3.78 3.58
CA ASP A 739 -29.67 -3.75 3.79
C ASP A 739 -30.24 -4.79 4.77
N ALA A 740 -31.05 -4.32 5.73
CA ALA A 740 -31.70 -5.11 6.78
C ALA A 740 -32.60 -6.26 6.28
N ALA A 741 -32.94 -6.27 4.99
CA ALA A 741 -33.68 -7.33 4.31
C ALA A 741 -32.93 -8.68 4.22
N LEU A 742 -31.63 -8.72 4.57
CA LEU A 742 -30.77 -9.91 4.58
C LEU A 742 -30.77 -10.63 5.95
N THR A 743 -31.84 -10.54 6.74
CA THR A 743 -31.96 -11.22 8.04
C THR A 743 -32.81 -12.50 7.94
N ASN A 744 -32.54 -13.35 6.95
CA ASN A 744 -33.25 -14.62 6.76
C ASN A 744 -32.65 -15.79 7.58
N LYS A 745 -33.48 -16.79 7.90
CA LYS A 745 -33.13 -17.91 8.81
C LYS A 745 -32.01 -18.86 8.32
N ASN A 746 -31.49 -18.72 7.11
CA ASN A 746 -30.45 -19.59 6.51
C ASN A 746 -29.01 -19.08 6.67
N HIS A 747 -28.78 -17.94 7.35
CA HIS A 747 -27.43 -17.35 7.44
C HIS A 747 -26.46 -18.09 8.35
N GLN A 748 -26.91 -18.91 9.30
CA GLN A 748 -26.03 -19.55 10.27
C GLN A 748 -25.16 -20.65 9.65
N ASP A 749 -25.70 -21.44 8.71
CA ASP A 749 -24.96 -22.49 8.02
C ASP A 749 -23.91 -21.89 7.07
N VAL A 750 -24.29 -20.83 6.34
CA VAL A 750 -23.37 -20.08 5.46
C VAL A 750 -22.26 -19.42 6.29
N ARG A 751 -22.62 -18.78 7.41
CA ARG A 751 -21.66 -18.18 8.35
C ARG A 751 -20.67 -19.21 8.87
N SER A 752 -21.16 -20.38 9.27
CA SER A 752 -20.34 -21.47 9.80
C SER A 752 -19.36 -21.98 8.75
N TYR A 753 -19.84 -22.21 7.52
CA TYR A 753 -18.98 -22.63 6.41
C TYR A 753 -17.87 -21.60 6.11
N VAL A 754 -18.24 -20.33 5.94
CA VAL A 754 -17.30 -19.25 5.56
C VAL A 754 -16.20 -19.00 6.60
N ARG A 755 -16.52 -19.18 7.90
CA ARG A 755 -15.57 -18.98 9.01
C ARG A 755 -14.71 -20.20 9.31
N GLN A 756 -14.99 -21.36 8.69
CA GLN A 756 -14.35 -22.64 9.00
C GLN A 756 -13.82 -23.33 7.73
N LEU A 757 -13.20 -22.54 6.84
CA LEU A 757 -12.58 -23.08 5.63
C LEU A 757 -11.44 -24.05 6.01
N ASN A 758 -11.46 -25.22 5.41
CA ASN A 758 -10.35 -26.17 5.42
C ASN A 758 -9.79 -26.22 3.99
N VAL A 759 -8.51 -25.95 3.83
CA VAL A 759 -7.89 -25.77 2.52
C VAL A 759 -6.60 -26.55 2.39
N ILE A 760 -6.20 -26.84 1.16
CA ILE A 760 -4.86 -27.32 0.83
C ILE A 760 -4.02 -26.09 0.47
N ASP A 761 -2.98 -25.79 1.25
CA ASP A 761 -2.01 -24.71 0.97
C ASP A 761 -0.69 -25.23 0.37
N ASN A 762 -0.57 -26.55 0.14
CA ASN A 762 0.56 -27.16 -0.53
C ASN A 762 0.40 -27.07 -2.07
N GLN A 763 1.09 -26.10 -2.68
CA GLN A 763 1.01 -25.86 -4.13
C GLN A 763 1.47 -27.07 -4.97
N ARG A 764 2.41 -27.89 -4.48
CA ARG A 764 2.86 -29.10 -5.19
C ARG A 764 1.72 -30.12 -5.27
N THR A 765 1.00 -30.33 -4.17
CA THR A 765 -0.17 -31.21 -4.12
C THR A 765 -1.27 -30.74 -5.07
N LEU A 766 -1.63 -29.46 -5.01
CA LEU A 766 -2.64 -28.86 -5.89
C LEU A 766 -2.27 -29.00 -7.37
N SER A 767 -1.01 -28.75 -7.71
CA SER A 767 -0.50 -28.89 -9.07
C SER A 767 -0.61 -30.35 -9.54
N GLN A 768 -0.23 -31.32 -8.72
CA GLN A 768 -0.37 -32.75 -9.06
C GLN A 768 -1.83 -33.16 -9.26
N MET A 769 -2.75 -32.69 -8.41
CA MET A 769 -4.19 -32.92 -8.58
C MET A 769 -4.68 -32.37 -9.92
N SER A 770 -4.32 -31.13 -10.25
CA SER A 770 -4.67 -30.50 -11.53
C SER A 770 -4.17 -31.31 -12.74
N HIS A 771 -2.93 -31.81 -12.70
CA HIS A 771 -2.37 -32.64 -13.78
C HIS A 771 -3.13 -33.97 -13.95
N ARG A 772 -3.67 -34.54 -12.87
CA ARG A 772 -4.50 -35.76 -12.94
C ARG A 772 -5.89 -35.47 -13.49
N LEU A 773 -6.43 -34.26 -13.27
CA LEU A 773 -7.72 -33.85 -13.82
C LEU A 773 -7.65 -33.62 -15.33
N GLU A 774 -6.62 -32.92 -15.80
CA GLU A 774 -6.38 -32.59 -17.21
C GLU A 774 -4.89 -32.76 -17.55
N PRO A 775 -4.48 -33.97 -18.01
CA PRO A 775 -3.13 -34.22 -18.47
C PRO A 775 -2.81 -33.39 -19.72
N ARG A 776 -1.61 -32.79 -19.81
CA ARG A 776 -1.16 -32.20 -21.08
C ARG A 776 -0.94 -33.33 -22.09
N ARG A 777 -1.47 -33.19 -23.32
CA ARG A 777 -1.10 -34.09 -24.42
C ARG A 777 0.41 -33.91 -24.64
N ALA A 778 1.13 -35.03 -24.62
CA ALA A 778 2.58 -35.08 -24.84
C ALA A 778 2.94 -34.71 -26.28
#